data_AF-A0A8H5M040-F1
#
_entry.id   AF-A0A8H5M040-F1
#
_cell.length_a   1.000
_cell.length_b   1.000
_cell.length_c   1.000
_cell.angle_alpha   90.00
_cell.angle_beta   90.00
_cell.angle_gamma   90.00
#
_symmetry.space_group_name_H-M   'P 1'
#
loop_
_entity.id
_entity.type
_entity.pdbx_description
1 polymer ?
#
loop_
_entity_poly.entity_id
_entity_poly.type
_entity_poly.pdbx_seq_one_letter_code
_entity_poly.pdbx_strand_id
1 'polypeptide(L)'
;MPCSGNTLESCGAGGRLNIYWSGEQPPPPPSTAPHIGNWTSLGCYTDGITGQGRTLTVGTAVQGDNTQEKCTSACFAAGYPLSGSEYSAECYCGNSIAGGGVPAPASECNMLCAGNPQEFCGGPNRLNVYNYTGTDLPPQQGGGGGGGGGTPVFPVTSGLPGNWTYGNCWVDNAFGRIFPFQQPGDPENTIERCIATCAGQNYTLAGTEFGNECYCGNTLVAGAVKADESTCNVPCAGNTTQACGGPNRLSVYTSNGIVNALPVPVPLKTGLPGQWQYQGCLREPQGKRALPYQIIWPTNNTALACMTQCAAFGFPASGTEFGQECYCGDVEDVTAAKSVLGAESECTLPCPGDPISLCGGGDRLTYYVWNGTMNIWNKPDNIGRYEFFVPGVTVPLIATLGINNKVTFLEKGGTGFPNSTGAYELDLSLAHNFSAAWREMHVKTDVFCAGSVILPDKAGRQINVGGWSLDSTYGLRLFTPDGVPGTNGTNDWEEDYPALSLQRGRWYPTAAMLANGSVLVIGGETGSNASPQPNLEILPKPLGGDTVVELDWLRRTDPNNLYPFVFILPSTRVFVAYWNEARILDPVTFETYKSLPNAPGSVSNFLSGRTYPLEGAAMILPQQAPYTDPLRILICGGSTEGAGEALDNCVSIAPEDPNPTWTLERMPSRRVMPCMVGLPDGTYMIMNGAHQGVAGFGLATDPNLTALLYDPARPLGERISILNSTIVARMYHSELTLLPDGRVLVSGSDPQTDNPDGTVKYPEEFRIEVYIPPYLNQGFRQPEFNISDTDWAYNGQYTITNVKLYQGTTANMKVSLLSASSSTHGNSMGARTIFPAFTCSGTTCTITAPPNAGVSPPAWHQLFILDGPTPSHSKWVRIGGDPAQLGNWPNLPGFTLPGV
;
A
#
# COMPACT_ATOMS: atom_id res chain seq x y z
N MET A 1 -9.61 28.66 28.71
CA MET A 1 -10.35 28.99 27.48
C MET A 1 -11.47 29.98 27.82
N PRO A 2 -11.81 30.94 26.94
CA PRO A 2 -12.94 31.84 27.18
C PRO A 2 -14.24 31.05 27.30
N CYS A 3 -15.11 31.41 28.25
CA CYS A 3 -16.41 30.76 28.38
C CYS A 3 -17.29 31.07 27.15
N SER A 4 -18.00 30.08 26.62
CA SER A 4 -18.86 30.26 25.43
C SER A 4 -20.03 31.22 25.65
N GLY A 5 -20.49 31.38 26.90
CA GLY A 5 -21.54 32.33 27.28
C GLY A 5 -21.05 33.72 27.65
N ASN A 6 -19.75 33.89 27.96
CA ASN A 6 -19.15 35.18 28.28
C ASN A 6 -17.65 35.15 27.97
N THR A 7 -17.25 35.78 26.87
CA THR A 7 -15.86 35.73 26.38
C THR A 7 -14.87 36.50 27.24
N LEU A 8 -15.34 37.26 28.24
CA LEU A 8 -14.49 37.95 29.21
C LEU A 8 -14.14 37.07 30.43
N GLU A 9 -14.76 35.90 30.57
CA GLU A 9 -14.50 34.96 31.67
C GLU A 9 -13.67 33.76 31.21
N SER A 10 -12.91 33.18 32.15
CA SER A 10 -12.03 32.03 31.88
C SER A 10 -12.62 30.73 32.44
N CYS A 11 -12.97 29.79 31.57
CA CYS A 11 -13.55 28.49 31.91
C CYS A 11 -12.56 27.34 31.68
N GLY A 12 -11.66 27.08 32.64
CA GLY A 12 -10.82 25.88 32.66
C GLY A 12 -9.91 25.65 31.43
N ALA A 13 -9.34 24.44 31.36
CA ALA A 13 -8.59 23.87 30.22
C ALA A 13 -8.50 22.33 30.38
N GLY A 14 -7.93 21.61 29.39
CA GLY A 14 -7.78 20.15 29.45
C GLY A 14 -7.16 19.66 30.76
N GLY A 15 -7.96 18.97 31.59
CA GLY A 15 -7.58 18.45 32.90
C GLY A 15 -7.58 19.45 34.08
N ARG A 16 -8.13 20.66 33.94
CA ARG A 16 -8.18 21.67 35.03
C ARG A 16 -9.51 22.43 35.10
N LEU A 17 -9.99 22.66 36.32
CA LEU A 17 -11.23 23.39 36.64
C LEU A 17 -10.92 24.73 37.33
N ASN A 18 -11.70 25.77 37.01
CA ASN A 18 -11.78 27.00 37.81
C ASN A 18 -12.98 26.89 38.74
N ILE A 19 -12.80 27.18 40.03
CA ILE A 19 -13.84 27.11 41.05
C ILE A 19 -14.20 28.53 41.49
N TYR A 20 -15.50 28.84 41.45
CA TYR A 20 -16.05 30.10 41.93
C TYR A 20 -16.95 29.83 43.13
N TRP A 21 -16.83 30.66 44.17
CA TRP A 21 -17.55 30.52 45.43
C TRP A 21 -18.61 31.62 45.58
N SER A 22 -19.85 31.24 45.85
CA SER A 22 -21.02 32.11 45.92
C SER A 22 -21.15 32.92 47.22
N GLY A 23 -20.21 32.78 48.16
CA GLY A 23 -20.25 33.45 49.46
C GLY A 23 -21.18 32.80 50.49
N GLU A 24 -21.90 31.74 50.13
CA GLU A 24 -22.68 30.95 51.09
C GLU A 24 -21.81 29.86 51.75
N GLN A 25 -22.05 29.62 53.04
CA GLN A 25 -21.41 28.53 53.79
C GLN A 25 -21.85 27.19 53.16
N PRO A 26 -20.90 26.32 52.76
CA PRO A 26 -21.25 25.04 52.18
C PRO A 26 -22.04 24.20 53.21
N PRO A 27 -23.02 23.40 52.77
CA PRO A 27 -23.70 22.47 53.66
C PRO A 27 -22.67 21.55 54.33
N PRO A 28 -22.94 21.09 55.57
CA PRO A 28 -22.04 20.19 56.27
C PRO A 28 -21.71 18.97 55.39
N PRO A 29 -20.47 18.46 55.47
CA PRO A 29 -20.03 17.38 54.61
C PRO A 29 -20.94 16.15 54.79
N PRO A 30 -21.22 15.41 53.70
CA PRO A 30 -22.02 14.20 53.78
C PRO A 30 -21.44 13.21 54.78
N SER A 31 -22.31 12.51 55.50
CA SER A 31 -21.88 11.56 56.52
C SER A 31 -22.78 10.33 56.54
N THR A 32 -22.24 9.21 57.01
CA THR A 32 -23.06 8.04 57.31
C THR A 32 -23.81 8.31 58.62
N ALA A 33 -25.14 8.38 58.57
CA ALA A 33 -25.95 8.57 59.77
C ALA A 33 -25.71 7.39 60.73
N PRO A 34 -25.30 7.61 61.99
CA PRO A 34 -25.03 6.51 62.92
C PRO A 34 -26.30 5.71 63.27
N HIS A 35 -27.46 6.37 63.23
CA HIS A 35 -28.76 5.77 63.50
C HIS A 35 -29.84 6.30 62.56
N ILE A 36 -30.75 5.43 62.15
CA ILE A 36 -31.97 5.75 61.39
C ILE A 36 -33.15 5.07 62.08
N GLY A 37 -33.85 5.79 62.95
CA GLY A 37 -34.83 5.16 63.85
C GLY A 37 -34.20 4.02 64.68
N ASN A 38 -34.77 2.81 64.59
CA ASN A 38 -34.24 1.59 65.23
C ASN A 38 -33.14 0.89 64.40
N TRP A 39 -32.60 1.52 63.36
CA TRP A 39 -31.49 0.99 62.58
C TRP A 39 -30.17 1.61 63.02
N THR A 40 -29.14 0.78 63.19
CA THR A 40 -27.79 1.21 63.58
C THR A 40 -26.82 0.89 62.46
N SER A 41 -26.00 1.86 62.06
CA SER A 41 -25.01 1.66 61.00
C SER A 41 -23.97 0.62 61.42
N LEU A 42 -23.71 -0.34 60.55
CA LEU A 42 -22.59 -1.27 60.64
C LEU A 42 -21.36 -0.79 59.85
N GLY A 43 -21.50 0.30 59.09
CA GLY A 43 -20.45 0.87 58.25
C GLY A 43 -20.40 0.28 56.84
N CYS A 44 -19.26 0.50 56.18
CA CYS A 44 -19.04 0.06 54.80
C CYS A 44 -18.63 -1.41 54.73
N TYR A 45 -19.16 -2.16 53.76
CA TYR A 45 -18.84 -3.57 53.49
C TYR A 45 -18.49 -3.77 52.03
N THR A 46 -17.58 -4.68 51.73
CA THR A 46 -17.34 -5.15 50.35
C THR A 46 -18.58 -5.83 49.79
N ASP A 47 -18.90 -5.64 48.50
CA ASP A 47 -19.99 -6.34 47.80
C ASP A 47 -19.48 -6.98 46.49
N GLY A 48 -19.70 -8.29 46.27
CA GLY A 48 -19.43 -8.96 44.98
C GLY A 48 -17.98 -9.16 44.52
N ILE A 49 -16.96 -8.74 45.29
CA ILE A 49 -15.55 -8.68 44.82
C ILE A 49 -14.86 -10.05 44.70
N THR A 50 -15.32 -11.06 45.43
CA THR A 50 -14.68 -12.39 45.48
C THR A 50 -15.30 -13.41 44.51
N GLY A 51 -16.24 -12.98 43.66
CA GLY A 51 -16.99 -13.89 42.78
C GLY A 51 -17.93 -14.85 43.52
N GLN A 52 -18.13 -14.67 44.84
CA GLN A 52 -18.99 -15.52 45.68
C GLN A 52 -20.43 -15.00 45.83
N GLY A 53 -20.82 -13.96 45.08
CA GLY A 53 -22.16 -13.36 45.10
C GLY A 53 -22.26 -12.08 45.95
N ARG A 54 -23.47 -11.50 46.00
CA ARG A 54 -23.79 -10.26 46.72
C ARG A 54 -23.72 -10.44 48.24
N THR A 55 -23.35 -9.38 48.94
CA THR A 55 -23.23 -9.32 50.40
C THR A 55 -24.56 -9.17 51.13
N LEU A 56 -25.51 -8.45 50.54
CA LEU A 56 -26.93 -8.53 50.88
C LEU A 56 -27.67 -9.01 49.63
N THR A 57 -28.28 -10.18 49.71
CA THR A 57 -28.69 -10.95 48.53
C THR A 57 -30.05 -10.55 47.97
N VAL A 58 -30.83 -9.72 48.67
CA VAL A 58 -32.20 -9.38 48.27
C VAL A 58 -32.27 -7.93 47.83
N GLY A 59 -32.20 -7.69 46.51
CA GLY A 59 -32.45 -6.36 45.96
C GLY A 59 -33.90 -5.93 46.21
N THR A 60 -34.09 -4.72 46.73
CA THR A 60 -35.42 -4.16 47.03
C THR A 60 -35.57 -2.81 46.34
N ALA A 61 -36.65 -2.64 45.60
CA ALA A 61 -36.99 -1.37 44.98
C ALA A 61 -37.48 -0.37 46.04
N VAL A 62 -36.95 0.84 45.99
CA VAL A 62 -37.44 1.99 46.76
C VAL A 62 -38.23 2.93 45.85
N GLN A 63 -39.24 3.61 46.40
CA GLN A 63 -40.04 4.55 45.61
C GLN A 63 -39.30 5.88 45.41
N GLY A 64 -39.00 6.19 44.14
CA GLY A 64 -38.21 7.37 43.74
C GLY A 64 -36.73 7.24 44.11
N ASP A 65 -36.01 8.36 44.18
CA ASP A 65 -34.57 8.34 44.44
C ASP A 65 -34.25 7.78 45.83
N ASN A 66 -33.23 6.92 45.90
CA ASN A 66 -32.87 6.18 47.12
C ASN A 66 -32.28 7.08 48.21
N THR A 67 -32.64 6.80 49.47
CA THR A 67 -32.02 7.36 50.68
C THR A 67 -31.83 6.24 51.69
N GLN A 68 -30.98 6.43 52.71
CA GLN A 68 -30.80 5.38 53.70
C GLN A 68 -32.09 5.11 54.49
N GLU A 69 -32.93 6.12 54.72
CA GLU A 69 -34.24 5.98 55.34
C GLU A 69 -35.22 5.19 54.48
N LYS A 70 -35.21 5.42 53.16
CA LYS A 70 -36.05 4.65 52.24
C LYS A 70 -35.60 3.20 52.17
N CYS A 71 -34.30 2.95 52.11
CA CYS A 71 -33.78 1.58 52.04
C CYS A 71 -34.04 0.81 53.34
N THR A 72 -33.74 1.41 54.50
CA THR A 72 -34.03 0.80 55.81
C THR A 72 -35.53 0.59 56.03
N SER A 73 -36.38 1.52 55.61
CA SER A 73 -37.85 1.37 55.67
C SER A 73 -38.34 0.23 54.78
N ALA A 74 -37.81 0.11 53.56
CA ALA A 74 -38.16 -0.97 52.64
C ALA A 74 -37.72 -2.34 53.16
N CYS A 75 -36.51 -2.45 53.71
CA CYS A 75 -36.03 -3.68 54.34
C CYS A 75 -36.80 -4.02 55.62
N PHE A 76 -37.20 -3.02 56.43
CA PHE A 76 -38.07 -3.24 57.59
C PHE A 76 -39.42 -3.80 57.17
N ALA A 77 -40.07 -3.19 56.17
CA ALA A 77 -41.37 -3.63 55.65
C ALA A 77 -41.31 -5.06 55.06
N ALA A 78 -40.17 -5.43 54.47
CA ALA A 78 -39.90 -6.77 53.96
C ALA A 78 -39.49 -7.78 55.05
N GLY A 79 -39.34 -7.35 56.30
CA GLY A 79 -38.99 -8.19 57.45
C GLY A 79 -37.51 -8.59 57.52
N TYR A 80 -36.61 -7.89 56.84
CA TYR A 80 -35.17 -8.16 56.89
C TYR A 80 -34.48 -7.33 58.00
N PRO A 81 -33.60 -7.93 58.81
CA PRO A 81 -32.86 -7.22 59.85
C PRO A 81 -31.66 -6.42 59.32
N LEU A 82 -31.22 -6.65 58.08
CA LEU A 82 -30.13 -5.90 57.45
C LEU A 82 -30.62 -5.15 56.20
N SER A 83 -30.09 -3.94 56.05
CA SER A 83 -30.30 -3.04 54.91
C SER A 83 -28.94 -2.54 54.43
N GLY A 84 -28.77 -2.34 53.13
CA GLY A 84 -27.54 -1.79 52.58
C GLY A 84 -27.80 -1.09 51.25
N SER A 85 -27.27 0.12 51.13
CA SER A 85 -27.38 0.91 49.90
C SER A 85 -26.06 0.85 49.12
N GLU A 86 -26.14 0.71 47.80
CA GLU A 86 -25.00 0.70 46.88
C GLU A 86 -25.19 1.67 45.73
N TYR A 87 -24.08 2.13 45.16
CA TYR A 87 -24.03 2.82 43.87
C TYR A 87 -25.00 4.00 43.77
N SER A 88 -25.13 4.78 44.86
CA SER A 88 -26.01 5.95 44.99
C SER A 88 -27.52 5.66 45.02
N ALA A 89 -28.00 4.69 44.24
CA ALA A 89 -29.42 4.50 43.96
C ALA A 89 -29.97 3.11 44.33
N GLU A 90 -29.11 2.14 44.63
CA GLU A 90 -29.52 0.75 44.82
C GLU A 90 -29.76 0.44 46.31
N CYS A 91 -30.72 -0.43 46.59
CA CYS A 91 -31.06 -0.88 47.93
C CYS A 91 -31.14 -2.41 48.00
N TYR A 92 -30.49 -2.98 49.01
CA TYR A 92 -30.38 -4.41 49.23
C TYR A 92 -30.70 -4.75 50.69
N CYS A 93 -31.37 -5.87 50.92
CA CYS A 93 -31.76 -6.38 52.23
C CYS A 93 -31.17 -7.78 52.47
N GLY A 94 -31.08 -8.19 53.73
CA GLY A 94 -30.64 -9.55 54.06
C GLY A 94 -30.87 -9.97 55.51
N ASN A 95 -30.81 -11.28 55.73
CA ASN A 95 -30.86 -11.88 57.08
C ASN A 95 -29.47 -11.97 57.74
N SER A 96 -28.42 -11.92 56.93
CA SER A 96 -27.02 -12.03 57.34
C SER A 96 -26.13 -11.47 56.25
N ILE A 97 -24.89 -11.12 56.59
CA ILE A 97 -23.83 -10.80 55.62
C ILE A 97 -23.46 -12.08 54.87
N ALA A 98 -23.62 -12.07 53.54
CA ALA A 98 -23.37 -13.21 52.64
C ALA A 98 -22.25 -12.90 51.63
N GLY A 99 -22.00 -13.81 50.67
CA GLY A 99 -21.10 -13.54 49.53
C GLY A 99 -19.65 -13.22 49.89
N GLY A 100 -19.17 -13.58 51.09
CA GLY A 100 -17.84 -13.24 51.57
C GLY A 100 -17.67 -11.76 51.96
N GLY A 101 -18.77 -11.03 52.19
CA GLY A 101 -18.73 -9.62 52.59
C GLY A 101 -17.99 -9.39 53.91
N VAL A 102 -17.05 -8.46 53.92
CA VAL A 102 -16.28 -8.06 55.10
C VAL A 102 -16.30 -6.54 55.26
N PRO A 103 -16.09 -6.00 56.48
CA PRO A 103 -15.97 -4.57 56.69
C PRO A 103 -14.89 -3.94 55.80
N ALA A 104 -15.23 -2.84 55.16
CA ALA A 104 -14.36 -2.04 54.31
C ALA A 104 -14.12 -0.65 54.94
N PRO A 105 -13.03 0.06 54.57
CA PRO A 105 -12.81 1.43 54.98
C PRO A 105 -14.01 2.32 54.64
N ALA A 106 -14.44 3.17 55.57
CA ALA A 106 -15.61 4.04 55.39
C ALA A 106 -15.47 4.97 54.17
N SER A 107 -14.24 5.34 53.80
CA SER A 107 -13.92 6.14 52.61
C SER A 107 -14.24 5.46 51.28
N GLU A 108 -14.53 4.16 51.26
CA GLU A 108 -14.87 3.40 50.05
C GLU A 108 -16.38 3.39 49.77
N CYS A 109 -17.21 3.71 50.78
CA CYS A 109 -18.63 4.02 50.60
C CYS A 109 -18.80 5.53 50.40
N ASN A 110 -18.31 6.03 49.27
CA ASN A 110 -18.14 7.46 48.99
C ASN A 110 -19.16 8.05 47.99
N MET A 111 -20.15 7.27 47.56
CA MET A 111 -21.22 7.75 46.68
C MET A 111 -22.37 8.30 47.50
N LEU A 112 -22.82 9.50 47.14
CA LEU A 112 -23.96 10.16 47.80
C LEU A 112 -25.27 9.48 47.44
N CYS A 113 -26.23 9.43 48.35
CA CYS A 113 -27.56 8.92 48.05
C CYS A 113 -28.26 9.79 47.00
N ALA A 114 -28.87 9.15 45.99
CA ALA A 114 -29.56 9.84 44.91
C ALA A 114 -30.68 10.77 45.42
N GLY A 115 -31.39 10.36 46.48
CA GLY A 115 -32.48 11.12 47.09
C GLY A 115 -32.08 11.98 48.29
N ASN A 116 -30.83 11.89 48.76
CA ASN A 116 -30.31 12.70 49.86
C ASN A 116 -28.79 12.90 49.73
N PRO A 117 -28.33 14.02 49.13
CA PRO A 117 -26.90 14.24 48.90
C PRO A 117 -26.10 14.53 50.18
N GLN A 118 -26.72 14.54 51.37
CA GLN A 118 -26.03 14.69 52.66
C GLN A 118 -25.65 13.34 53.30
N GLU A 119 -25.95 12.21 52.66
CA GLU A 119 -25.64 10.87 53.16
C GLU A 119 -24.95 10.01 52.10
N PHE A 120 -24.20 8.99 52.55
CA PHE A 120 -23.55 8.03 51.67
C PHE A 120 -24.43 6.79 51.43
N CYS A 121 -24.66 6.44 50.17
CA CYS A 121 -25.32 5.20 49.73
C CYS A 121 -24.33 4.28 49.00
N GLY A 122 -23.29 3.87 49.72
CA GLY A 122 -22.31 2.90 49.26
C GLY A 122 -21.26 3.46 48.29
N GLY A 123 -20.73 2.60 47.43
CA GLY A 123 -19.73 2.88 46.40
C GLY A 123 -19.67 1.70 45.41
N PRO A 124 -18.81 1.74 44.37
CA PRO A 124 -18.68 0.61 43.45
C PRO A 124 -18.21 -0.65 44.20
N ASN A 125 -19.02 -1.72 44.20
CA ASN A 125 -18.76 -2.95 44.95
C ASN A 125 -18.64 -2.71 46.47
N ARG A 126 -19.39 -1.74 47.02
CA ARG A 126 -19.34 -1.31 48.42
C ARG A 126 -20.72 -0.95 48.96
N LEU A 127 -21.22 -1.74 49.92
CA LEU A 127 -22.50 -1.48 50.60
C LEU A 127 -22.30 -0.66 51.86
N ASN A 128 -23.10 0.39 52.05
CA ASN A 128 -23.22 1.04 53.36
C ASN A 128 -24.37 0.39 54.14
N VAL A 129 -24.04 -0.40 55.17
CA VAL A 129 -24.94 -1.38 55.81
C VAL A 129 -25.48 -0.89 57.15
N TYR A 130 -26.75 -1.19 57.42
CA TYR A 130 -27.47 -0.91 58.65
C TYR A 130 -28.12 -2.18 59.20
N ASN A 131 -28.15 -2.30 60.53
CA ASN A 131 -28.76 -3.40 61.27
C ASN A 131 -29.93 -2.90 62.14
N TYR A 132 -31.06 -3.58 62.08
CA TYR A 132 -32.23 -3.29 62.89
C TYR A 132 -32.03 -3.79 64.33
N THR A 133 -32.30 -2.94 65.32
CA THR A 133 -32.14 -3.25 66.75
C THR A 133 -33.47 -3.27 67.52
N GLY A 134 -34.60 -3.05 66.86
CA GLY A 134 -35.94 -3.18 67.45
C GLY A 134 -36.38 -4.65 67.57
N THR A 135 -37.49 -4.88 68.29
CA THR A 135 -38.03 -6.23 68.57
C THR A 135 -39.33 -6.53 67.80
N ASP A 136 -39.73 -5.63 66.91
CA ASP A 136 -41.00 -5.57 66.20
C ASP A 136 -40.85 -5.77 64.68
N LEU A 137 -39.78 -6.44 64.23
CA LEU A 137 -39.63 -6.81 62.82
C LEU A 137 -40.86 -7.60 62.35
N PRO A 138 -41.55 -7.15 61.28
CA PRO A 138 -42.67 -7.89 60.74
C PRO A 138 -42.20 -9.25 60.21
N PRO A 139 -43.06 -10.29 60.23
CA PRO A 139 -42.75 -11.56 59.58
C PRO A 139 -42.36 -11.30 58.12
N GLN A 140 -41.31 -11.95 57.64
CA GLN A 140 -40.82 -11.77 56.27
C GLN A 140 -41.97 -12.01 55.30
N GLN A 141 -42.47 -10.93 54.72
CA GLN A 141 -43.40 -11.00 53.61
C GLN A 141 -42.59 -11.59 52.46
N GLY A 142 -42.94 -12.81 52.04
CA GLY A 142 -42.27 -13.50 50.94
C GLY A 142 -42.27 -12.64 49.67
N GLY A 143 -41.25 -11.82 49.52
CA GLY A 143 -41.04 -10.89 48.42
C GLY A 143 -39.65 -11.15 47.86
N GLY A 144 -39.58 -12.18 47.01
CA GLY A 144 -38.40 -12.48 46.22
C GLY A 144 -38.16 -11.38 45.18
N GLY A 145 -37.01 -10.72 45.27
CA GLY A 145 -36.40 -10.00 44.16
C GLY A 145 -35.39 -10.91 43.49
N GLY A 146 -35.71 -11.42 42.29
CA GLY A 146 -34.75 -12.05 41.39
C GLY A 146 -34.63 -13.57 41.46
N GLY A 147 -35.73 -14.29 41.62
CA GLY A 147 -35.77 -15.74 41.40
C GLY A 147 -37.17 -16.12 40.97
N GLY A 148 -37.32 -16.53 39.71
CA GLY A 148 -38.59 -16.98 39.17
C GLY A 148 -39.20 -18.07 40.06
N GLY A 149 -40.26 -17.72 40.78
CA GLY A 149 -41.31 -18.64 41.21
C GLY A 149 -42.27 -18.96 40.06
N GLY A 150 -41.79 -18.93 38.82
CA GLY A 150 -42.33 -19.82 37.81
C GLY A 150 -41.90 -21.24 38.18
N THR A 151 -42.67 -22.23 37.78
CA THR A 151 -42.18 -23.62 37.70
C THR A 151 -40.71 -23.65 37.28
N PRO A 152 -39.81 -24.39 37.96
CA PRO A 152 -38.43 -24.53 37.52
C PRO A 152 -38.39 -24.85 36.04
N VAL A 153 -37.85 -23.93 35.24
CA VAL A 153 -37.65 -24.16 33.82
C VAL A 153 -36.31 -24.83 33.64
N PHE A 154 -36.32 -25.90 32.87
CA PHE A 154 -35.12 -26.63 32.50
C PHE A 154 -34.92 -26.51 31.00
N PRO A 155 -33.69 -26.70 30.52
CA PRO A 155 -33.42 -26.79 29.09
C PRO A 155 -34.34 -27.82 28.43
N VAL A 156 -34.86 -27.51 27.24
CA VAL A 156 -35.79 -28.40 26.54
C VAL A 156 -35.02 -29.56 25.93
N THR A 157 -35.24 -30.77 26.44
CA THR A 157 -34.50 -31.97 26.02
C THR A 157 -35.24 -32.82 24.98
N SER A 158 -36.51 -32.52 24.69
CA SER A 158 -37.35 -33.27 23.75
C SER A 158 -38.37 -32.38 23.06
N GLY A 159 -38.87 -32.79 21.90
CA GLY A 159 -39.83 -32.00 21.11
C GLY A 159 -39.21 -30.84 20.30
N LEU A 160 -37.88 -30.84 20.17
CA LEU A 160 -37.14 -29.83 19.42
C LEU A 160 -37.37 -29.98 17.89
N PRO A 161 -37.19 -28.90 17.10
CA PRO A 161 -37.40 -28.95 15.65
C PRO A 161 -36.40 -29.88 14.95
N GLY A 162 -36.88 -30.72 14.03
CA GLY A 162 -36.03 -31.54 13.16
C GLY A 162 -35.18 -32.56 13.91
N ASN A 163 -33.88 -32.58 13.63
CA ASN A 163 -32.88 -33.47 14.25
C ASN A 163 -32.12 -32.82 15.42
N TRP A 164 -32.59 -31.67 15.93
CA TRP A 164 -31.90 -30.96 17.00
C TRP A 164 -32.11 -31.64 18.36
N THR A 165 -31.03 -31.73 19.13
CA THR A 165 -31.01 -32.29 20.48
C THR A 165 -30.34 -31.31 21.44
N TYR A 166 -30.78 -31.30 22.70
CA TYR A 166 -30.05 -30.58 23.74
C TYR A 166 -28.66 -31.17 23.93
N GLY A 167 -27.66 -30.30 23.89
CA GLY A 167 -26.27 -30.62 24.15
C GLY A 167 -26.03 -30.70 25.65
N ASN A 168 -25.73 -29.56 26.27
CA ASN A 168 -25.51 -29.37 27.71
C ASN A 168 -25.66 -27.87 28.04
N CYS A 169 -25.62 -27.54 29.33
CA CYS A 169 -25.43 -26.17 29.80
C CYS A 169 -23.92 -25.85 29.79
N TRP A 170 -23.54 -24.69 29.27
CA TRP A 170 -22.14 -24.26 29.14
C TRP A 170 -21.91 -22.93 29.84
N VAL A 171 -20.73 -22.77 30.43
CA VAL A 171 -20.29 -21.48 30.98
C VAL A 171 -19.85 -20.60 29.83
N ASP A 172 -20.51 -19.46 29.67
CA ASP A 172 -20.04 -18.42 28.77
C ASP A 172 -19.08 -17.45 29.49
N ASN A 173 -18.20 -16.80 28.73
CA ASN A 173 -17.21 -15.84 29.24
C ASN A 173 -16.25 -16.38 30.32
N ALA A 174 -16.08 -17.70 30.45
CA ALA A 174 -15.08 -18.30 31.36
C ALA A 174 -13.64 -17.90 30.98
N PHE A 175 -13.34 -17.95 29.68
CA PHE A 175 -12.09 -17.48 29.08
C PHE A 175 -12.34 -16.62 27.82
N GLY A 176 -13.57 -16.16 27.65
CA GLY A 176 -14.08 -15.47 26.45
C GLY A 176 -15.43 -16.03 26.01
N ARG A 177 -16.06 -15.34 25.04
CA ARG A 177 -17.35 -15.75 24.47
C ARG A 177 -17.20 -17.08 23.74
N ILE A 178 -18.03 -18.07 24.05
CA ILE A 178 -17.87 -19.43 23.52
C ILE A 178 -18.59 -19.67 22.18
N PHE A 179 -19.43 -18.74 21.72
CA PHE A 179 -19.99 -18.72 20.37
C PHE A 179 -19.40 -17.57 19.53
N PRO A 180 -19.09 -17.83 18.25
CA PRO A 180 -18.54 -16.81 17.37
C PRO A 180 -19.59 -15.78 16.89
N PHE A 181 -20.88 -16.13 16.86
CA PHE A 181 -21.93 -15.25 16.30
C PHE A 181 -23.11 -15.10 17.26
N GLN A 182 -23.37 -13.87 17.69
CA GLN A 182 -24.59 -13.48 18.40
C GLN A 182 -25.60 -12.90 17.41
N GLN A 183 -26.84 -13.36 17.46
CA GLN A 183 -27.96 -12.75 16.74
C GLN A 183 -28.47 -11.52 17.50
N PRO A 184 -29.10 -10.53 16.81
CA PRO A 184 -29.79 -9.45 17.50
C PRO A 184 -30.75 -9.99 18.57
N GLY A 185 -30.75 -9.37 19.75
CA GLY A 185 -31.62 -9.80 20.85
C GLY A 185 -33.09 -9.79 20.45
N ASP A 186 -33.82 -10.86 20.82
CA ASP A 186 -35.18 -11.09 20.39
C ASP A 186 -36.13 -11.15 21.60
N PRO A 187 -37.05 -10.17 21.78
CA PRO A 187 -37.96 -10.16 22.92
C PRO A 187 -38.98 -11.31 22.89
N GLU A 188 -39.10 -12.02 21.77
CA GLU A 188 -39.93 -13.22 21.60
C GLU A 188 -39.06 -14.48 21.43
N ASN A 189 -37.81 -14.45 21.89
CA ASN A 189 -36.90 -15.58 21.76
C ASN A 189 -37.50 -16.84 22.40
N THR A 190 -37.39 -17.95 21.68
CA THR A 190 -37.70 -19.31 22.15
C THR A 190 -36.60 -20.24 21.67
N ILE A 191 -36.49 -21.43 22.25
CA ILE A 191 -35.49 -22.41 21.82
C ILE A 191 -35.71 -22.77 20.35
N GLU A 192 -36.96 -23.00 19.95
CA GLU A 192 -37.33 -23.34 18.57
C GLU A 192 -36.97 -22.22 17.60
N ARG A 193 -37.20 -20.96 17.98
CA ARG A 193 -36.90 -19.79 17.15
C ARG A 193 -35.39 -19.58 16.99
N CYS A 194 -34.62 -19.76 18.06
CA CYS A 194 -33.17 -19.69 17.98
C CYS A 194 -32.60 -20.84 17.12
N ILE A 195 -33.06 -22.07 17.33
CA ILE A 195 -32.70 -23.23 16.50
C ILE A 195 -33.04 -23.00 15.03
N ALA A 196 -34.26 -22.52 14.73
CA ALA A 196 -34.67 -22.24 13.37
C ALA A 196 -33.80 -21.14 12.72
N THR A 197 -33.43 -20.12 13.49
CA THR A 197 -32.56 -19.03 13.03
C THR A 197 -31.15 -19.55 12.69
N CYS A 198 -30.56 -20.37 13.56
CA CYS A 198 -29.24 -20.94 13.32
C CYS A 198 -29.23 -22.00 12.21
N ALA A 199 -30.24 -22.88 12.18
CA ALA A 199 -30.42 -23.86 11.10
C ALA A 199 -30.63 -23.19 9.74
N GLY A 200 -31.40 -22.09 9.69
CA GLY A 200 -31.60 -21.29 8.48
C GLY A 200 -30.31 -20.69 7.93
N GLN A 201 -29.28 -20.55 8.78
CA GLN A 201 -27.94 -20.10 8.43
C GLN A 201 -26.93 -21.27 8.28
N ASN A 202 -27.41 -22.52 8.22
CA ASN A 202 -26.61 -23.75 8.11
C ASN A 202 -25.64 -24.01 9.29
N TYR A 203 -25.91 -23.47 10.47
CA TYR A 203 -25.14 -23.79 11.67
C TYR A 203 -25.61 -25.09 12.32
N THR A 204 -24.67 -25.86 12.89
CA THR A 204 -24.97 -27.12 13.60
C THR A 204 -25.20 -26.93 15.08
N LEU A 205 -24.84 -25.78 15.65
CA LEU A 205 -25.05 -25.41 17.05
C LEU A 205 -25.89 -24.13 17.17
N ALA A 206 -26.74 -24.11 18.19
CA ALA A 206 -27.53 -22.97 18.61
C ALA A 206 -27.41 -22.83 20.12
N GLY A 207 -27.15 -21.62 20.62
CA GLY A 207 -27.04 -21.32 22.04
C GLY A 207 -28.04 -20.24 22.43
N THR A 208 -28.74 -20.42 23.53
CA THR A 208 -29.62 -19.38 24.10
C THR A 208 -29.06 -18.91 25.43
N GLU A 209 -28.97 -17.60 25.63
CA GLU A 209 -28.51 -16.96 26.86
C GLU A 209 -29.51 -15.91 27.34
N PHE A 210 -29.56 -15.73 28.67
CA PHE A 210 -30.24 -14.63 29.34
C PHE A 210 -31.69 -14.34 28.88
N GLY A 211 -32.41 -15.37 28.44
CA GLY A 211 -33.83 -15.28 28.09
C GLY A 211 -34.12 -14.79 26.67
N ASN A 212 -33.43 -13.76 26.18
CA ASN A 212 -33.70 -13.12 24.89
C ASN A 212 -32.55 -13.20 23.86
N GLU A 213 -31.42 -13.80 24.22
CA GLU A 213 -30.24 -13.86 23.34
C GLU A 213 -30.15 -15.22 22.63
N CYS A 214 -29.71 -15.17 21.37
CA CYS A 214 -29.50 -16.34 20.53
C CYS A 214 -28.12 -16.27 19.87
N TYR A 215 -27.42 -17.40 19.84
CA TYR A 215 -26.06 -17.55 19.35
C TYR A 215 -26.00 -18.72 18.37
N CYS A 216 -25.25 -18.56 17.28
CA CYS A 216 -25.12 -19.58 16.26
C CYS A 216 -23.65 -19.93 16.00
N GLY A 217 -23.37 -21.20 15.69
CA GLY A 217 -22.02 -21.64 15.39
C GLY A 217 -21.95 -23.11 15.01
N ASN A 218 -20.75 -23.59 14.67
CA ASN A 218 -20.49 -25.00 14.39
C ASN A 218 -19.61 -25.66 15.47
N THR A 219 -18.97 -24.86 16.31
CA THR A 219 -18.09 -25.27 17.40
C THR A 219 -18.24 -24.28 18.55
N LEU A 220 -17.96 -24.73 19.77
CA LEU A 220 -17.72 -23.84 20.90
C LEU A 220 -16.24 -23.47 20.95
N VAL A 221 -15.92 -22.21 21.27
CA VAL A 221 -14.55 -21.68 21.32
C VAL A 221 -14.16 -21.31 22.76
N ALA A 222 -12.99 -20.70 22.94
CA ALA A 222 -12.54 -20.16 24.23
C ALA A 222 -12.49 -21.18 25.38
N GLY A 223 -12.17 -22.45 25.10
CA GLY A 223 -12.05 -23.48 26.13
C GLY A 223 -13.36 -23.71 26.89
N ALA A 224 -14.50 -23.70 26.18
CA ALA A 224 -15.81 -23.85 26.77
C ALA A 224 -15.86 -25.01 27.77
N VAL A 225 -16.39 -24.73 28.97
CA VAL A 225 -16.58 -25.71 30.03
C VAL A 225 -18.06 -25.91 30.30
N LYS A 226 -18.45 -27.15 30.60
CA LYS A 226 -19.83 -27.45 30.99
C LYS A 226 -20.13 -26.78 32.33
N ALA A 227 -21.29 -26.15 32.40
CA ALA A 227 -21.83 -25.62 33.64
C ALA A 227 -22.69 -26.69 34.33
N ASP A 228 -23.06 -26.41 35.59
CA ASP A 228 -24.14 -27.15 36.23
C ASP A 228 -25.46 -26.84 35.50
N GLU A 229 -26.21 -27.87 35.09
CA GLU A 229 -27.47 -27.76 34.37
C GLU A 229 -28.50 -26.87 35.10
N SER A 230 -28.45 -26.83 36.43
CA SER A 230 -29.32 -25.97 37.25
C SER A 230 -29.09 -24.47 37.06
N THR A 231 -27.98 -24.08 36.42
CA THR A 231 -27.62 -22.68 36.16
C THR A 231 -28.11 -22.15 34.81
N CYS A 232 -28.58 -23.04 33.92
CA CYS A 232 -29.31 -22.67 32.71
C CYS A 232 -30.83 -22.66 33.02
N ASN A 233 -31.26 -21.69 33.82
CA ASN A 233 -32.60 -21.65 34.42
C ASN A 233 -33.37 -20.33 34.18
N VAL A 234 -32.89 -19.47 33.29
CA VAL A 234 -33.58 -18.22 32.93
C VAL A 234 -34.66 -18.53 31.89
N PRO A 235 -35.94 -18.16 32.13
CA PRO A 235 -37.01 -18.38 31.17
C PRO A 235 -36.77 -17.67 29.84
N CYS A 236 -37.16 -18.30 28.73
CA CYS A 236 -37.17 -17.65 27.42
C CYS A 236 -38.17 -16.48 27.39
N ALA A 237 -37.80 -15.38 26.75
CA ALA A 237 -38.64 -14.19 26.67
C ALA A 237 -39.97 -14.44 25.93
N GLY A 238 -39.95 -15.27 24.87
CA GLY A 238 -41.12 -15.67 24.10
C GLY A 238 -41.84 -16.92 24.63
N ASN A 239 -41.24 -17.67 25.56
CA ASN A 239 -41.88 -18.84 26.18
C ASN A 239 -41.34 -19.10 27.59
N THR A 240 -42.09 -18.64 28.60
CA THR A 240 -41.67 -18.71 30.00
C THR A 240 -41.66 -20.11 30.60
N THR A 241 -42.07 -21.15 29.86
CA THR A 241 -41.99 -22.55 30.30
C THR A 241 -40.70 -23.24 29.87
N GLN A 242 -39.86 -22.58 29.08
CA GLN A 242 -38.60 -23.08 28.55
C GLN A 242 -37.42 -22.31 29.15
N ALA A 243 -36.26 -22.96 29.36
CA ALA A 243 -35.05 -22.27 29.78
C ALA A 243 -34.20 -21.83 28.59
N CYS A 244 -33.89 -20.53 28.52
CA CYS A 244 -32.99 -19.92 27.55
C CYS A 244 -31.69 -19.48 28.24
N GLY A 245 -30.94 -20.46 28.74
CA GLY A 245 -29.66 -20.24 29.40
C GLY A 245 -29.78 -19.59 30.78
N GLY A 246 -28.81 -18.74 31.12
CA GLY A 246 -28.71 -18.01 32.38
C GLY A 246 -27.63 -16.92 32.31
N PRO A 247 -27.35 -16.17 33.38
CA PRO A 247 -26.29 -15.16 33.36
C PRO A 247 -24.92 -15.82 33.10
N ASN A 248 -24.25 -15.50 31.99
CA ASN A 248 -23.03 -16.19 31.54
C ASN A 248 -23.22 -17.71 31.39
N ARG A 249 -24.40 -18.16 30.98
CA ARG A 249 -24.77 -19.58 30.83
C ARG A 249 -25.55 -19.80 29.54
N LEU A 250 -25.01 -20.63 28.67
CA LEU A 250 -25.64 -20.98 27.40
C LEU A 250 -26.28 -22.36 27.47
N SER A 251 -27.58 -22.44 27.20
CA SER A 251 -28.21 -23.70 26.83
C SER A 251 -27.87 -23.98 25.37
N VAL A 252 -27.06 -25.00 25.11
CA VAL A 252 -26.56 -25.32 23.76
C VAL A 252 -27.30 -26.52 23.17
N TYR A 253 -27.75 -26.36 21.93
CA TYR A 253 -28.46 -27.35 21.12
C TYR A 253 -27.60 -27.72 19.91
N THR A 254 -27.71 -28.96 19.42
CA THR A 254 -26.93 -29.48 18.28
C THR A 254 -27.80 -30.29 17.34
N SER A 255 -27.61 -30.15 16.02
CA SER A 255 -28.36 -30.89 14.99
C SER A 255 -27.79 -32.28 14.69
N ASN A 256 -26.56 -32.58 15.10
CA ASN A 256 -25.87 -33.83 14.78
C ASN A 256 -25.44 -34.62 16.03
N GLY A 257 -25.85 -34.17 17.23
CA GLY A 257 -25.49 -34.78 18.50
C GLY A 257 -24.04 -34.53 18.94
N ILE A 258 -23.26 -33.75 18.17
CA ILE A 258 -21.87 -33.44 18.46
C ILE A 258 -21.78 -31.97 18.88
N VAL A 259 -21.20 -31.72 20.05
CA VAL A 259 -20.80 -30.39 20.52
C VAL A 259 -19.28 -30.40 20.64
N ASN A 260 -18.60 -29.85 19.64
CA ASN A 260 -17.14 -29.76 19.63
C ASN A 260 -16.69 -28.47 20.33
N ALA A 261 -15.99 -28.60 21.46
CA ALA A 261 -15.43 -27.47 22.21
C ALA A 261 -13.92 -27.39 21.97
N LEU A 262 -13.48 -26.28 21.39
CA LEU A 262 -12.08 -25.99 21.13
C LEU A 262 -11.37 -25.54 22.41
N PRO A 263 -10.05 -25.78 22.54
CA PRO A 263 -9.28 -25.36 23.71
C PRO A 263 -9.25 -23.82 23.87
N VAL A 264 -8.74 -23.35 25.02
CA VAL A 264 -8.46 -21.92 25.22
C VAL A 264 -7.42 -21.48 24.18
N PRO A 265 -7.67 -20.39 23.43
CA PRO A 265 -6.74 -19.89 22.44
C PRO A 265 -5.38 -19.55 23.05
N VAL A 266 -4.31 -19.89 22.36
CA VAL A 266 -2.93 -19.56 22.77
C VAL A 266 -2.18 -18.89 21.61
N PRO A 267 -1.09 -18.14 21.85
CA PRO A 267 -0.31 -17.61 20.75
C PRO A 267 0.28 -18.77 19.93
N LEU A 268 0.26 -18.66 18.60
CA LEU A 268 0.92 -19.63 17.74
C LEU A 268 2.43 -19.42 17.83
N LYS A 269 3.15 -20.32 18.53
CA LYS A 269 4.60 -20.19 18.80
C LYS A 269 5.48 -21.15 18.00
N THR A 270 4.92 -22.26 17.55
CA THR A 270 5.63 -23.36 16.88
C THR A 270 4.92 -23.73 15.58
N GLY A 271 5.59 -24.47 14.69
CA GLY A 271 5.03 -24.79 13.37
C GLY A 271 4.89 -23.58 12.45
N LEU A 272 5.66 -22.51 12.71
CA LEU A 272 5.67 -21.29 11.91
C LEU A 272 6.31 -21.56 10.53
N PRO A 273 5.84 -20.92 9.45
CA PRO A 273 6.39 -21.12 8.12
C PRO A 273 7.77 -20.45 8.00
N GLY A 274 8.63 -20.99 7.14
CA GLY A 274 9.93 -20.36 6.84
C GLY A 274 10.79 -20.15 8.08
N GLN A 275 11.22 -18.91 8.32
CA GLN A 275 12.08 -18.52 9.44
C GLN A 275 11.38 -17.60 10.45
N TRP A 276 10.04 -17.54 10.43
CA TRP A 276 9.29 -16.74 11.39
C TRP A 276 9.50 -17.20 12.82
N GLN A 277 9.58 -16.24 13.74
CA GLN A 277 9.71 -16.44 15.18
C GLN A 277 8.73 -15.55 15.93
N TYR A 278 7.98 -16.18 16.84
CA TYR A 278 7.14 -15.45 17.79
C TYR A 278 8.00 -14.62 18.75
N GLN A 279 7.68 -13.34 18.89
CA GLN A 279 8.41 -12.41 19.75
C GLN A 279 7.66 -12.06 21.04
N GLY A 280 6.33 -12.14 21.04
CA GLY A 280 5.52 -11.83 22.22
C GLY A 280 4.27 -11.01 21.89
N CYS A 281 3.59 -10.57 22.94
CA CYS A 281 2.51 -9.59 22.85
C CYS A 281 3.09 -8.17 22.86
N LEU A 282 3.09 -7.50 21.71
CA LEU A 282 3.65 -6.16 21.52
C LEU A 282 2.59 -5.09 21.80
N ARG A 283 2.90 -4.11 22.66
CA ARG A 283 2.02 -2.97 22.96
C ARG A 283 2.23 -1.84 21.97
N GLU A 284 1.16 -1.39 21.35
CA GLU A 284 1.19 -0.17 20.54
C GLU A 284 1.17 1.08 21.45
N PRO A 285 1.95 2.13 21.11
CA PRO A 285 1.88 3.41 21.79
C PRO A 285 0.60 4.17 21.43
N GLN A 286 0.09 4.98 22.36
CA GLN A 286 -1.11 5.79 22.11
C GLN A 286 -0.95 6.66 20.85
N GLY A 287 -1.87 6.48 19.89
CA GLY A 287 -1.96 7.27 18.67
C GLY A 287 -0.89 6.95 17.61
N LYS A 288 -0.16 5.83 17.74
CA LYS A 288 0.84 5.40 16.75
C LYS A 288 0.79 3.90 16.52
N ARG A 289 0.80 3.49 15.24
CA ARG A 289 0.93 2.08 14.86
C ARG A 289 2.38 1.62 14.97
N ALA A 290 2.58 0.41 15.45
CA ALA A 290 3.87 -0.27 15.52
C ALA A 290 4.35 -0.73 14.15
N LEU A 291 3.41 -1.16 13.30
CA LEU A 291 3.64 -1.60 11.93
C LEU A 291 2.69 -0.81 11.00
N PRO A 292 3.16 -0.28 9.87
CA PRO A 292 2.42 0.71 9.10
C PRO A 292 1.33 0.15 8.19
N TYR A 293 1.44 -1.10 7.72
CA TYR A 293 0.52 -1.64 6.72
C TYR A 293 -0.53 -2.55 7.35
N GLN A 294 -1.77 -2.06 7.43
CA GLN A 294 -2.92 -2.81 7.94
C GLN A 294 -3.69 -3.51 6.82
N ILE A 295 -4.11 -4.75 7.09
CA ILE A 295 -5.01 -5.56 6.27
C ILE A 295 -6.14 -6.04 7.17
N ILE A 296 -7.39 -5.88 6.74
CA ILE A 296 -8.56 -6.29 7.52
C ILE A 296 -9.18 -7.54 6.90
N TRP A 297 -9.22 -8.62 7.68
CA TRP A 297 -9.75 -9.94 7.31
C TRP A 297 -10.80 -10.38 8.33
N PRO A 298 -12.07 -9.93 8.20
CA PRO A 298 -13.09 -10.07 9.23
C PRO A 298 -13.40 -11.51 9.65
N THR A 299 -13.26 -12.47 8.72
CA THR A 299 -13.71 -13.85 8.92
C THR A 299 -12.60 -14.89 8.81
N ASN A 300 -11.45 -14.55 8.23
CA ASN A 300 -10.41 -15.51 7.88
C ASN A 300 -9.00 -15.09 8.32
N ASN A 301 -8.85 -14.05 9.16
CA ASN A 301 -7.55 -13.70 9.70
C ASN A 301 -6.97 -14.84 10.52
N THR A 302 -5.68 -15.11 10.32
CA THR A 302 -4.87 -16.05 11.11
C THR A 302 -3.46 -15.49 11.21
N ALA A 303 -2.74 -15.79 12.29
CA ALA A 303 -1.33 -15.45 12.41
C ALA A 303 -0.50 -16.02 11.22
N LEU A 304 -0.84 -17.24 10.78
CA LEU A 304 -0.18 -17.89 9.64
C LEU A 304 -0.39 -17.15 8.32
N ALA A 305 -1.64 -16.78 8.00
CA ALA A 305 -1.95 -16.04 6.79
C ALA A 305 -1.29 -14.66 6.79
N CYS A 306 -1.27 -13.99 7.94
CA CYS A 306 -0.65 -12.68 8.08
C CYS A 306 0.87 -12.75 7.82
N MET A 307 1.58 -13.65 8.49
CA MET A 307 3.01 -13.88 8.27
C MET A 307 3.32 -14.26 6.81
N THR A 308 2.48 -15.07 6.19
CA THR A 308 2.64 -15.49 4.79
C THR A 308 2.50 -14.30 3.84
N GLN A 309 1.49 -13.45 4.06
CA GLN A 309 1.26 -12.24 3.27
C GLN A 309 2.38 -11.22 3.44
N CYS A 310 2.84 -10.97 4.67
CA CYS A 310 3.97 -10.08 4.92
C CYS A 310 5.25 -10.59 4.24
N ALA A 311 5.55 -11.89 4.36
CA ALA A 311 6.71 -12.49 3.72
C ALA A 311 6.62 -12.46 2.19
N ALA A 312 5.44 -12.62 1.60
CA ALA A 312 5.24 -12.55 0.15
C ALA A 312 5.57 -11.16 -0.44
N PHE A 313 5.48 -10.11 0.38
CA PHE A 313 5.87 -8.75 0.03
C PHE A 313 7.23 -8.36 0.62
N GLY A 314 7.98 -9.29 1.20
CA GLY A 314 9.31 -9.04 1.74
C GLY A 314 9.33 -8.20 3.02
N PHE A 315 8.27 -8.22 3.82
CA PHE A 315 8.24 -7.58 5.14
C PHE A 315 8.70 -8.55 6.23
N PRO A 316 9.79 -8.23 6.98
CA PRO A 316 10.35 -9.11 8.00
C PRO A 316 9.62 -9.06 9.35
N ALA A 317 8.62 -8.19 9.51
CA ALA A 317 7.83 -8.06 10.71
C ALA A 317 6.34 -8.22 10.41
N SER A 318 5.65 -9.00 11.24
CA SER A 318 4.22 -9.29 11.12
C SER A 318 3.55 -9.23 12.49
N GLY A 319 2.33 -8.71 12.55
CA GLY A 319 1.54 -8.69 13.77
C GLY A 319 0.05 -8.83 13.48
N THR A 320 -0.71 -9.37 14.42
CA THR A 320 -2.17 -9.43 14.32
C THR A 320 -2.81 -8.72 15.51
N GLU A 321 -3.85 -7.92 15.23
CA GLU A 321 -4.58 -7.11 16.22
C GLU A 321 -6.10 -7.33 16.11
N PHE A 322 -6.83 -7.03 17.18
CA PHE A 322 -8.30 -7.03 17.20
C PHE A 322 -8.97 -8.32 16.67
N GLY A 323 -8.25 -9.45 16.67
CA GLY A 323 -8.69 -10.69 16.03
C GLY A 323 -8.62 -10.65 14.51
N GLN A 324 -9.13 -9.59 13.88
CA GLN A 324 -9.38 -9.50 12.43
C GLN A 324 -8.32 -8.74 11.63
N GLU A 325 -7.36 -8.10 12.28
CA GLU A 325 -6.42 -7.20 11.63
C GLU A 325 -5.04 -7.88 11.51
N CYS A 326 -4.44 -7.76 10.34
CA CYS A 326 -3.09 -8.18 10.04
C CYS A 326 -2.25 -6.95 9.73
N TYR A 327 -1.04 -6.91 10.26
CA TYR A 327 -0.10 -5.83 10.12
C TYR A 327 1.23 -6.32 9.59
N CYS A 328 1.75 -5.63 8.58
CA CYS A 328 3.07 -5.87 8.02
C CYS A 328 3.94 -4.62 8.16
N GLY A 329 5.25 -4.83 8.30
CA GLY A 329 6.22 -3.75 8.35
C GLY A 329 7.65 -4.27 8.48
N ASP A 330 8.55 -3.34 8.73
CA ASP A 330 9.96 -3.62 9.02
C ASP A 330 10.19 -3.62 10.54
N VAL A 331 11.24 -4.29 11.02
CA VAL A 331 11.51 -4.40 12.47
C VAL A 331 11.86 -3.03 13.06
N GLU A 332 12.45 -2.18 12.24
CA GLU A 332 12.77 -0.78 12.54
C GLU A 332 11.51 0.05 12.82
N ASP A 333 10.36 -0.28 12.21
CA ASP A 333 9.09 0.44 12.45
C ASP A 333 8.65 0.31 13.92
N VAL A 334 8.79 -0.89 14.48
CA VAL A 334 8.49 -1.17 15.89
C VAL A 334 9.35 -0.31 16.82
N THR A 335 10.64 -0.16 16.48
CA THR A 335 11.58 0.66 17.25
C THR A 335 11.26 2.16 17.08
N ALA A 336 10.95 2.60 15.86
CA ALA A 336 10.60 3.98 15.55
C ALA A 336 9.28 4.41 16.21
N ALA A 337 8.31 3.50 16.30
CA ALA A 337 7.05 3.70 17.02
C ALA A 337 7.25 3.76 18.54
N LYS A 338 8.36 3.20 19.07
CA LYS A 338 8.63 2.99 20.50
C LYS A 338 7.69 1.98 21.16
N SER A 339 7.29 0.96 20.39
CA SER A 339 6.48 -0.14 20.90
C SER A 339 7.31 -1.05 21.81
N VAL A 340 6.67 -1.66 22.81
CA VAL A 340 7.34 -2.50 23.82
C VAL A 340 6.59 -3.80 24.04
N LEU A 341 7.31 -4.89 24.31
CA LEU A 341 6.68 -6.16 24.67
C LEU A 341 5.99 -6.04 26.04
N GLY A 342 4.73 -6.43 26.10
CA GLY A 342 3.91 -6.53 27.30
C GLY A 342 3.83 -7.96 27.85
N ALA A 343 2.93 -8.17 28.80
CA ALA A 343 2.62 -9.51 29.28
C ALA A 343 1.81 -10.28 28.22
N GLU A 344 2.08 -11.58 28.07
CA GLU A 344 1.36 -12.46 27.13
C GLU A 344 -0.15 -12.41 27.33
N SER A 345 -0.61 -12.23 28.58
CA SER A 345 -2.02 -12.15 28.95
C SER A 345 -2.76 -10.92 28.42
N GLU A 346 -2.07 -9.98 27.76
CA GLU A 346 -2.68 -8.79 27.17
C GLU A 346 -3.18 -9.03 25.74
N CYS A 347 -2.64 -10.05 25.07
CA CYS A 347 -3.17 -10.52 23.80
C CYS A 347 -4.23 -11.57 24.13
N THR A 348 -5.50 -11.22 23.94
CA THR A 348 -6.65 -12.01 24.45
C THR A 348 -7.66 -12.38 23.37
N LEU A 349 -7.53 -11.81 22.17
CA LEU A 349 -8.52 -11.99 21.11
C LEU A 349 -8.14 -13.17 20.21
N PRO A 350 -9.05 -14.15 20.00
CA PRO A 350 -8.81 -15.24 19.08
C PRO A 350 -8.84 -14.78 17.62
N CYS A 351 -8.13 -15.50 16.76
CA CYS A 351 -8.20 -15.31 15.31
C CYS A 351 -9.54 -15.86 14.76
N PRO A 352 -10.29 -15.13 13.92
CA PRO A 352 -11.54 -15.60 13.35
C PRO A 352 -11.35 -16.79 12.38
N GLY A 353 -10.21 -16.85 11.67
CA GLY A 353 -9.86 -17.97 10.79
C GLY A 353 -9.17 -19.15 11.49
N ASP A 354 -8.75 -18.97 12.74
CA ASP A 354 -8.08 -19.99 13.55
C ASP A 354 -8.40 -19.76 15.04
N PRO A 355 -9.59 -20.18 15.51
CA PRO A 355 -10.10 -19.84 16.84
C PRO A 355 -9.33 -20.51 17.99
N ILE A 356 -8.30 -21.32 17.72
CA ILE A 356 -7.38 -21.85 18.74
C ILE A 356 -6.09 -21.02 18.87
N SER A 357 -5.87 -20.05 17.99
CA SER A 357 -4.74 -19.13 18.02
C SER A 357 -5.18 -17.72 18.41
N LEU A 358 -4.31 -16.98 19.10
CA LEU A 358 -4.52 -15.57 19.44
C LEU A 358 -4.05 -14.65 18.30
N CYS A 359 -4.87 -13.62 18.03
CA CYS A 359 -4.64 -12.55 17.06
C CYS A 359 -4.73 -11.17 17.75
N GLY A 360 -3.90 -10.98 18.78
CA GLY A 360 -3.73 -9.70 19.47
C GLY A 360 -4.77 -9.38 20.54
N GLY A 361 -5.00 -8.08 20.74
CA GLY A 361 -5.89 -7.47 21.73
C GLY A 361 -6.04 -5.97 21.41
N GLY A 362 -6.77 -5.21 22.22
CA GLY A 362 -6.88 -3.75 21.97
C GLY A 362 -5.55 -3.03 22.20
N ASP A 363 -5.00 -2.40 21.15
CA ASP A 363 -3.65 -1.82 21.11
C ASP A 363 -2.54 -2.86 21.38
N ARG A 364 -2.77 -4.14 21.00
CA ARG A 364 -1.86 -5.28 21.27
C ARG A 364 -1.71 -6.18 20.05
N LEU A 365 -0.47 -6.30 19.55
CA LEU A 365 -0.14 -7.19 18.47
C LEU A 365 0.42 -8.51 18.99
N THR A 366 -0.12 -9.65 18.52
CA THR A 366 0.62 -10.91 18.56
C THR A 366 1.72 -10.81 17.51
N TYR A 367 2.98 -10.65 17.94
CA TYR A 367 4.07 -10.15 17.11
C TYR A 367 5.08 -11.24 16.69
N TYR A 368 5.46 -11.21 15.42
CA TYR A 368 6.34 -12.15 14.75
C TYR A 368 7.44 -11.42 13.98
N VAL A 369 8.65 -11.98 14.01
CA VAL A 369 9.81 -11.48 13.28
C VAL A 369 10.45 -12.61 12.49
N TRP A 370 10.88 -12.31 11.28
CA TRP A 370 11.64 -13.23 10.46
C TRP A 370 13.10 -13.30 10.93
N ASN A 371 13.55 -14.49 11.33
CA ASN A 371 14.92 -14.73 11.76
C ASN A 371 15.85 -15.00 10.57
N GLY A 372 16.22 -13.93 9.88
CA GLY A 372 17.09 -13.94 8.71
C GLY A 372 16.99 -12.60 7.97
N THR A 373 17.60 -12.51 6.80
CA THR A 373 17.52 -11.30 5.98
C THR A 373 16.63 -11.56 4.77
N MET A 374 15.53 -10.81 4.65
CA MET A 374 14.64 -10.87 3.49
C MET A 374 15.13 -9.99 2.32
N ASN A 375 15.68 -8.80 2.64
CA ASN A 375 16.17 -7.84 1.66
C ASN A 375 17.56 -7.34 2.10
N ILE A 376 18.52 -7.35 1.18
CA ILE A 376 19.86 -6.80 1.39
C ILE A 376 20.02 -5.61 0.46
N TRP A 377 19.97 -4.41 1.03
CA TRP A 377 20.29 -3.19 0.30
C TRP A 377 21.76 -2.87 0.49
N ASN A 378 22.52 -2.96 -0.59
CA ASN A 378 23.97 -2.72 -0.56
C ASN A 378 24.27 -1.22 -0.46
N LYS A 379 25.33 -0.85 0.23
CA LYS A 379 25.88 0.51 0.20
C LYS A 379 27.34 0.43 -0.25
N PRO A 380 27.63 0.57 -1.56
CA PRO A 380 28.99 0.46 -2.06
C PRO A 380 29.86 1.59 -1.50
N ASP A 381 31.17 1.35 -1.36
CA ASP A 381 32.12 2.39 -0.94
C ASP A 381 32.11 3.59 -1.89
N ASN A 382 31.90 3.32 -3.18
CA ASN A 382 31.67 4.34 -4.20
C ASN A 382 30.18 4.43 -4.55
N ILE A 383 29.55 5.48 -4.06
CA ILE A 383 28.13 5.77 -4.27
C ILE A 383 27.86 6.75 -5.42
N GLY A 384 28.84 7.01 -6.30
CA GLY A 384 28.72 8.01 -7.37
C GLY A 384 28.50 9.45 -6.83
N ARG A 385 28.20 10.40 -7.71
CA ARG A 385 27.89 11.78 -7.31
C ARG A 385 27.04 12.53 -8.33
N TYR A 386 26.24 13.46 -7.83
CA TYR A 386 25.58 14.49 -8.63
C TYR A 386 26.53 15.67 -8.86
N GLU A 387 26.48 16.24 -10.06
CA GLU A 387 27.12 17.50 -10.41
C GLU A 387 26.13 18.38 -11.15
N PHE A 388 26.12 19.67 -10.79
CA PHE A 388 25.46 20.65 -11.64
C PHE A 388 26.20 20.74 -12.97
N PHE A 389 25.48 20.57 -14.07
CA PHE A 389 26.10 20.45 -15.40
C PHE A 389 26.03 21.76 -16.17
N VAL A 390 24.81 22.27 -16.42
CA VAL A 390 24.57 23.50 -17.17
C VAL A 390 23.25 24.12 -16.69
N PRO A 391 23.12 25.45 -16.63
CA PRO A 391 21.81 26.06 -16.43
C PRO A 391 20.90 25.71 -17.62
N GLY A 392 19.65 25.34 -17.36
CA GLY A 392 18.64 25.12 -18.39
C GLY A 392 18.01 26.42 -18.86
N VAL A 393 17.50 26.38 -20.10
CA VAL A 393 16.71 27.45 -20.72
C VAL A 393 15.20 27.17 -20.66
N THR A 394 14.82 25.94 -20.32
CA THR A 394 13.44 25.47 -20.19
C THR A 394 13.37 24.38 -19.12
N VAL A 395 12.16 24.02 -18.68
CA VAL A 395 11.92 22.82 -17.86
C VAL A 395 11.59 21.70 -18.83
N PRO A 396 12.44 20.70 -19.08
CA PRO A 396 12.13 19.71 -20.10
C PRO A 396 11.20 18.61 -19.57
N LEU A 397 10.12 18.31 -20.30
CA LEU A 397 9.23 17.16 -20.04
C LEU A 397 9.60 15.95 -20.90
N ILE A 398 10.34 16.19 -21.98
CA ILE A 398 10.83 15.15 -22.86
C ILE A 398 12.31 15.41 -23.10
N ALA A 399 13.14 14.43 -22.80
CA ALA A 399 14.58 14.46 -23.04
C ALA A 399 14.99 13.29 -23.93
N THR A 400 15.66 13.59 -25.05
CA THR A 400 16.10 12.58 -26.02
C THR A 400 17.55 12.83 -26.41
N LEU A 401 18.44 11.85 -26.20
CA LEU A 401 19.78 11.89 -26.79
C LEU A 401 19.71 11.54 -28.28
N GLY A 402 20.07 12.49 -29.13
CA GLY A 402 20.18 12.29 -30.58
C GLY A 402 21.47 11.60 -30.99
N ILE A 403 21.47 10.98 -32.18
CA ILE A 403 22.65 10.31 -32.74
C ILE A 403 23.80 11.27 -33.06
N ASN A 404 23.52 12.58 -33.09
CA ASN A 404 24.50 13.66 -33.18
C ASN A 404 25.22 13.97 -31.85
N ASN A 405 24.95 13.19 -30.79
CA ASN A 405 25.48 13.35 -29.42
C ASN A 405 25.05 14.64 -28.72
N LYS A 406 23.86 15.13 -29.06
CA LYS A 406 23.21 16.28 -28.41
C LYS A 406 21.88 15.86 -27.81
N VAL A 407 21.41 16.59 -26.82
CA VAL A 407 20.14 16.28 -26.15
C VAL A 407 19.07 17.25 -26.60
N THR A 408 17.99 16.73 -27.17
CA THR A 408 16.79 17.51 -27.46
C THR A 408 15.93 17.56 -26.22
N PHE A 409 15.48 18.76 -25.87
CA PHE A 409 14.50 19.04 -24.84
C PHE A 409 13.25 19.63 -25.44
N LEU A 410 12.09 19.07 -25.07
CA LEU A 410 10.79 19.60 -25.44
C LEU A 410 10.04 20.01 -24.18
N GLU A 411 9.46 21.21 -24.24
CA GLU A 411 8.57 21.78 -23.24
C GLU A 411 7.27 22.27 -23.91
N LYS A 412 6.25 22.57 -23.10
CA LYS A 412 4.99 23.20 -23.49
C LYS A 412 5.14 24.27 -24.58
N GLY A 413 4.21 24.30 -25.51
CA GLY A 413 4.15 25.28 -26.59
C GLY A 413 3.05 26.31 -26.37
N GLY A 414 3.39 27.54 -25.97
CA GLY A 414 2.42 28.63 -25.80
C GLY A 414 1.56 28.56 -24.53
N THR A 415 1.81 27.59 -23.65
CA THR A 415 1.22 27.46 -22.31
C THR A 415 2.30 27.44 -21.24
N GLY A 416 2.20 28.29 -20.21
CA GLY A 416 3.21 28.42 -19.16
C GLY A 416 3.60 29.88 -18.89
N PHE A 417 4.63 30.07 -18.08
CA PHE A 417 5.17 31.40 -17.77
C PHE A 417 6.07 31.89 -18.92
N PRO A 418 6.34 33.21 -19.02
CA PRO A 418 7.32 33.71 -19.98
C PRO A 418 8.68 33.01 -19.79
N ASN A 419 9.26 32.46 -20.87
CA ASN A 419 10.51 31.68 -20.91
C ASN A 419 10.44 30.21 -20.40
N SER A 420 9.25 29.62 -20.23
CA SER A 420 9.08 28.19 -19.90
C SER A 420 8.47 27.38 -21.04
N THR A 421 8.75 27.72 -22.30
CA THR A 421 8.12 27.10 -23.47
C THR A 421 9.11 26.90 -24.60
N GLY A 422 8.97 25.83 -25.38
CA GLY A 422 9.67 25.65 -26.64
C GLY A 422 10.49 24.37 -26.75
N ALA A 423 11.25 24.26 -27.85
CA ALA A 423 12.12 23.14 -28.14
C ALA A 423 13.58 23.62 -28.17
N TYR A 424 14.48 22.87 -27.55
CA TYR A 424 15.89 23.24 -27.47
C TYR A 424 16.78 22.03 -27.70
N GLU A 425 17.96 22.28 -28.26
CA GLU A 425 19.03 21.30 -28.39
C GLU A 425 20.20 21.74 -27.52
N LEU A 426 20.65 20.84 -26.65
CA LEU A 426 21.82 21.00 -25.80
C LEU A 426 23.04 20.32 -26.43
N ASP A 427 24.05 21.11 -26.79
CA ASP A 427 25.38 20.61 -27.13
C ASP A 427 26.22 20.40 -25.86
N LEU A 428 26.37 19.12 -25.49
CA LEU A 428 27.10 18.70 -24.29
C LEU A 428 28.56 19.17 -24.26
N SER A 429 29.20 19.31 -25.43
CA SER A 429 30.60 19.74 -25.53
C SER A 429 30.81 21.22 -25.25
N LEU A 430 29.74 22.01 -25.39
CA LEU A 430 29.72 23.45 -25.18
C LEU A 430 29.12 23.85 -23.83
N ALA A 431 28.78 22.89 -22.96
CA ALA A 431 28.14 23.13 -21.65
C ALA A 431 28.89 24.13 -20.74
N HIS A 432 30.20 24.30 -20.95
CA HIS A 432 31.02 25.30 -20.24
C HIS A 432 30.73 26.75 -20.68
N ASN A 433 30.05 26.95 -21.81
CA ASN A 433 29.64 28.23 -22.36
C ASN A 433 28.12 28.23 -22.62
N PHE A 434 27.36 28.72 -21.64
CA PHE A 434 25.90 28.72 -21.66
C PHE A 434 25.31 29.24 -22.99
N SER A 435 25.76 30.39 -23.50
CA SER A 435 25.20 30.99 -24.73
C SER A 435 25.48 30.18 -25.99
N ALA A 436 26.49 29.30 -25.98
CA ALA A 436 26.85 28.45 -27.11
C ALA A 436 26.31 27.01 -26.96
N ALA A 437 26.01 26.57 -25.73
CA ALA A 437 25.49 25.25 -25.43
C ALA A 437 24.08 25.01 -25.95
N TRP A 438 23.29 26.08 -26.08
CA TRP A 438 21.87 26.02 -26.37
C TRP A 438 21.56 26.48 -27.80
N ARG A 439 20.79 25.68 -28.52
CA ARG A 439 20.16 26.05 -29.78
C ARG A 439 18.65 25.96 -29.64
N GLU A 440 17.96 27.05 -29.93
CA GLU A 440 16.50 27.08 -30.00
C GLU A 440 16.00 26.38 -31.27
N MET A 441 14.88 25.70 -31.14
CA MET A 441 14.12 25.00 -32.17
C MET A 441 12.62 25.33 -31.98
N HIS A 442 11.80 25.03 -32.98
CA HIS A 442 10.42 25.47 -33.04
C HIS A 442 9.47 24.32 -33.35
N VAL A 443 8.53 24.06 -32.44
CA VAL A 443 7.35 23.22 -32.66
C VAL A 443 6.13 24.11 -32.93
N LYS A 444 5.18 23.65 -33.74
CA LYS A 444 4.00 24.45 -34.11
C LYS A 444 2.81 24.20 -33.20
N THR A 445 2.67 23.00 -32.66
CA THR A 445 1.63 22.66 -31.69
C THR A 445 2.21 22.19 -30.35
N ASP A 446 1.38 22.17 -29.31
CA ASP A 446 1.81 21.96 -27.92
C ASP A 446 2.14 20.48 -27.63
N VAL A 447 3.42 20.19 -27.41
CA VAL A 447 3.98 18.85 -27.15
C VAL A 447 3.73 18.32 -25.75
N PHE A 448 3.14 19.13 -24.86
CA PHE A 448 2.83 18.72 -23.49
C PHE A 448 2.13 17.36 -23.51
N CYS A 449 2.70 16.39 -22.79
CA CYS A 449 2.14 15.04 -22.63
C CYS A 449 2.10 14.18 -23.92
N ALA A 450 3.02 14.45 -24.84
CA ALA A 450 3.27 13.60 -26.01
C ALA A 450 4.13 12.37 -25.66
N GLY A 451 4.18 11.39 -26.58
CA GLY A 451 5.14 10.28 -26.55
C GLY A 451 6.22 10.46 -27.63
N SER A 452 7.41 9.88 -27.43
CA SER A 452 8.53 10.04 -28.36
C SER A 452 9.33 8.74 -28.55
N VAL A 453 9.77 8.47 -29.77
CA VAL A 453 10.72 7.38 -30.10
C VAL A 453 11.70 7.84 -31.18
N ILE A 454 12.79 7.08 -31.35
CA ILE A 454 13.79 7.31 -32.40
C ILE A 454 13.55 6.29 -33.51
N LEU A 455 13.42 6.78 -34.74
CA LEU A 455 13.27 5.97 -35.94
C LEU A 455 14.59 5.28 -36.30
N PRO A 456 14.53 4.07 -36.85
CA PRO A 456 15.70 3.31 -37.26
C PRO A 456 16.24 3.72 -38.64
N ASP A 457 15.83 4.87 -39.19
CA ASP A 457 16.36 5.38 -40.46
C ASP A 457 17.82 5.85 -40.31
N LYS A 458 18.53 6.11 -41.41
CA LYS A 458 19.96 6.47 -41.31
C LYS A 458 20.20 7.84 -40.68
N ALA A 459 19.19 8.68 -40.64
CA ALA A 459 19.26 9.97 -39.97
C ALA A 459 19.00 9.88 -38.45
N GLY A 460 18.47 8.75 -37.95
CA GLY A 460 18.12 8.59 -36.54
C GLY A 460 17.07 9.61 -36.11
N ARG A 461 16.04 9.83 -36.94
CA ARG A 461 15.00 10.83 -36.70
C ARG A 461 14.27 10.58 -35.39
N GLN A 462 13.97 11.64 -34.67
CA GLN A 462 13.05 11.59 -33.54
C GLN A 462 11.63 11.83 -34.06
N ILE A 463 10.68 11.01 -33.61
CA ILE A 463 9.25 11.23 -33.81
C ILE A 463 8.60 11.54 -32.46
N ASN A 464 7.77 12.58 -32.42
CA ASN A 464 6.97 12.97 -31.27
C ASN A 464 5.48 12.95 -31.65
N VAL A 465 4.65 12.31 -30.84
CA VAL A 465 3.24 12.01 -31.16
C VAL A 465 2.30 12.43 -30.04
N GLY A 466 1.17 13.03 -30.41
CA GLY A 466 0.18 13.55 -29.47
C GLY A 466 0.52 14.93 -28.93
N GLY A 467 -0.17 15.34 -27.87
CA GLY A 467 0.02 16.67 -27.26
C GLY A 467 -1.18 17.14 -26.44
N TRP A 468 -1.13 18.38 -25.98
CA TRP A 468 -2.02 18.90 -24.93
C TRP A 468 -3.53 18.84 -25.23
N SER A 469 -3.97 19.55 -26.27
CA SER A 469 -5.38 19.78 -26.56
C SER A 469 -5.60 20.18 -28.02
N LEU A 470 -6.85 20.05 -28.48
CA LEU A 470 -7.27 20.41 -29.85
C LEU A 470 -6.35 19.76 -30.91
N ASP A 471 -5.85 20.54 -31.86
CA ASP A 471 -5.00 20.08 -32.95
C ASP A 471 -3.70 19.41 -32.44
N SER A 472 -3.17 19.85 -31.29
CA SER A 472 -1.96 19.27 -30.69
C SER A 472 -2.13 17.79 -30.35
N THR A 473 -3.35 17.33 -30.03
CA THR A 473 -3.62 15.91 -29.76
C THR A 473 -3.39 15.03 -30.99
N TYR A 474 -3.51 15.58 -32.19
CA TYR A 474 -3.23 14.91 -33.45
C TYR A 474 -1.76 15.07 -33.89
N GLY A 475 -0.95 15.75 -33.07
CA GLY A 475 0.41 16.15 -33.38
C GLY A 475 1.28 14.97 -33.81
N LEU A 476 1.98 15.17 -34.91
CA LEU A 476 3.02 14.28 -35.41
C LEU A 476 4.17 15.16 -35.88
N ARG A 477 5.29 15.08 -35.15
CA ARG A 477 6.43 15.98 -35.33
C ARG A 477 7.67 15.15 -35.58
N LEU A 478 8.44 15.51 -36.59
CA LEU A 478 9.67 14.82 -36.98
C LEU A 478 10.85 15.77 -36.80
N PHE A 479 11.91 15.29 -36.14
CA PHE A 479 13.17 16.02 -36.03
C PHE A 479 14.30 15.15 -36.56
N THR A 480 15.11 15.72 -37.45
CA THR A 480 16.27 15.07 -38.05
C THR A 480 17.54 15.59 -37.39
N PRO A 481 18.19 14.84 -36.47
CA PRO A 481 19.39 15.32 -35.79
C PRO A 481 20.53 15.57 -36.79
N ASP A 482 21.13 16.76 -36.73
CA ASP A 482 22.29 17.14 -37.55
C ASP A 482 23.34 17.90 -36.73
N GLY A 483 24.42 18.32 -37.40
CA GLY A 483 25.59 18.87 -36.74
C GLY A 483 26.43 17.83 -36.01
N VAL A 484 27.47 18.30 -35.32
CA VAL A 484 28.42 17.50 -34.53
C VAL A 484 28.76 18.26 -33.25
N PRO A 485 29.29 17.60 -32.20
CA PRO A 485 29.71 18.31 -30.99
C PRO A 485 30.59 19.52 -31.30
N GLY A 486 30.19 20.69 -30.79
CA GLY A 486 30.85 21.98 -30.98
C GLY A 486 30.34 22.78 -32.18
N THR A 487 29.43 22.22 -32.98
CA THR A 487 28.85 22.87 -34.17
C THR A 487 27.34 22.71 -34.16
N ASN A 488 26.60 23.83 -34.19
CA ASN A 488 25.13 23.83 -34.17
C ASN A 488 24.54 23.03 -35.34
N GLY A 489 23.43 22.33 -35.05
CA GLY A 489 22.57 21.78 -36.09
C GLY A 489 21.84 22.91 -36.82
N THR A 490 21.25 22.57 -37.96
CA THR A 490 20.49 23.48 -38.83
C THR A 490 19.06 23.03 -39.02
N ASN A 491 18.76 21.75 -38.76
CA ASN A 491 17.40 21.23 -38.87
C ASN A 491 16.52 21.73 -37.72
N ASP A 492 15.24 21.91 -38.02
CA ASP A 492 14.19 22.24 -37.06
C ASP A 492 13.13 21.11 -37.02
N TRP A 493 12.15 21.20 -36.12
CA TRP A 493 11.03 20.25 -36.10
C TRP A 493 10.11 20.48 -37.30
N GLU A 494 9.79 19.39 -37.98
CA GLU A 494 8.85 19.34 -39.11
C GLU A 494 7.48 18.92 -38.60
N GLU A 495 6.49 19.79 -38.80
CA GLU A 495 5.12 19.58 -38.33
C GLU A 495 4.12 20.31 -39.24
N ASP A 496 3.02 19.63 -39.60
CA ASP A 496 1.88 20.18 -40.33
C ASP A 496 0.67 19.26 -40.13
N TYR A 497 -0.05 19.42 -39.01
CA TYR A 497 -1.14 18.52 -38.59
C TYR A 497 -2.19 18.22 -39.69
N PRO A 498 -2.64 19.20 -40.50
CA PRO A 498 -3.60 18.94 -41.57
C PRO A 498 -3.05 18.05 -42.68
N ALA A 499 -1.73 18.04 -42.90
CA ALA A 499 -1.07 17.23 -43.91
C ALA A 499 -0.65 15.86 -43.36
N LEU A 500 -0.14 15.81 -42.12
CA LEU A 500 0.36 14.62 -41.45
C LEU A 500 0.02 14.66 -39.96
N SER A 501 -0.81 13.71 -39.53
CA SER A 501 -1.33 13.63 -38.16
C SER A 501 -1.57 12.19 -37.73
N LEU A 502 -1.75 12.00 -36.42
CA LEU A 502 -2.34 10.79 -35.88
C LEU A 502 -3.77 10.59 -36.41
N GLN A 503 -4.23 9.34 -36.46
CA GLN A 503 -5.61 9.01 -36.86
C GLN A 503 -6.60 9.25 -35.71
N ARG A 504 -6.12 9.22 -34.47
CA ARG A 504 -6.86 9.63 -33.27
C ARG A 504 -6.03 10.62 -32.47
N GLY A 505 -6.66 11.67 -31.97
CA GLY A 505 -6.00 12.64 -31.10
C GLY A 505 -5.70 12.04 -29.73
N ARG A 506 -4.45 12.14 -29.25
CA ARG A 506 -3.97 11.52 -28.00
C ARG A 506 -3.22 12.50 -27.10
N TRP A 507 -3.49 12.37 -25.81
CA TRP A 507 -2.78 12.96 -24.66
C TRP A 507 -2.33 11.81 -23.74
N TYR A 508 -1.06 11.78 -23.30
CA TYR A 508 -0.42 10.62 -22.65
C TYR A 508 -0.39 9.29 -23.42
N PRO A 509 -0.08 9.27 -24.74
CA PRO A 509 0.13 8.02 -25.47
C PRO A 509 1.52 7.44 -25.24
N THR A 510 1.63 6.11 -25.34
CA THR A 510 2.94 5.46 -25.52
C THR A 510 3.23 5.26 -27.00
N ALA A 511 4.46 5.57 -27.43
CA ALA A 511 4.99 5.19 -28.74
C ALA A 511 6.03 4.07 -28.60
N ALA A 512 6.03 3.11 -29.53
CA ALA A 512 6.99 2.00 -29.53
C ALA A 512 7.37 1.55 -30.94
N MET A 513 8.64 1.20 -31.13
CA MET A 513 9.12 0.58 -32.38
C MET A 513 8.75 -0.90 -32.41
N LEU A 514 7.99 -1.33 -33.42
CA LEU A 514 7.65 -2.73 -33.65
C LEU A 514 8.81 -3.49 -34.34
N ALA A 515 8.78 -4.82 -34.26
CA ALA A 515 9.79 -5.69 -34.88
C ALA A 515 9.91 -5.50 -36.41
N ASN A 516 8.82 -5.07 -37.06
CA ASN A 516 8.80 -4.77 -38.50
C ASN A 516 9.29 -3.35 -38.84
N GLY A 517 9.68 -2.53 -37.85
CA GLY A 517 10.15 -1.15 -38.04
C GLY A 517 9.06 -0.07 -38.07
N SER A 518 7.77 -0.45 -38.00
CA SER A 518 6.68 0.53 -37.86
C SER A 518 6.56 1.03 -36.42
N VAL A 519 5.91 2.18 -36.23
CA VAL A 519 5.67 2.78 -34.91
C VAL A 519 4.25 2.44 -34.46
N LEU A 520 4.12 1.81 -33.30
CA LEU A 520 2.86 1.66 -32.60
C LEU A 520 2.62 2.88 -31.71
N VAL A 521 1.42 3.46 -31.76
CA VAL A 521 0.96 4.48 -30.82
C VAL A 521 -0.28 3.94 -30.11
N ILE A 522 -0.26 3.89 -28.78
CA ILE A 522 -1.29 3.20 -27.98
C ILE A 522 -1.74 4.03 -26.77
N GLY A 523 -3.05 3.96 -26.51
CA GLY A 523 -3.67 4.58 -25.35
C GLY A 523 -3.69 6.11 -25.39
N GLY A 524 -3.81 6.71 -24.20
CA GLY A 524 -3.99 8.13 -24.00
C GLY A 524 -5.47 8.52 -23.86
N GLU A 525 -5.72 9.82 -23.77
CA GLU A 525 -7.04 10.44 -23.75
C GLU A 525 -7.22 11.38 -24.95
N THR A 526 -8.45 11.81 -25.22
CA THR A 526 -8.78 12.75 -26.32
C THR A 526 -8.25 14.18 -26.09
N GLY A 527 -7.56 14.44 -24.98
CA GLY A 527 -7.10 15.73 -24.49
C GLY A 527 -6.90 15.69 -22.98
N SER A 528 -6.49 16.81 -22.36
CA SER A 528 -6.23 16.88 -20.92
C SER A 528 -7.45 16.53 -20.06
N ASN A 529 -7.34 15.44 -19.29
CA ASN A 529 -8.39 14.89 -18.40
C ASN A 529 -9.73 14.70 -19.14
N ALA A 530 -9.65 14.20 -20.38
CA ALA A 530 -10.77 14.03 -21.27
C ALA A 530 -11.23 12.57 -21.33
N SER A 531 -12.01 12.20 -22.35
CA SER A 531 -12.41 10.79 -22.50
C SER A 531 -11.22 9.92 -22.92
N PRO A 532 -11.15 8.65 -22.47
CA PRO A 532 -10.10 7.74 -22.90
C PRO A 532 -10.07 7.59 -24.42
N GLN A 533 -8.88 7.33 -24.96
CA GLN A 533 -8.63 6.81 -26.29
C GLN A 533 -8.21 5.34 -26.19
N PRO A 534 -9.18 4.42 -25.99
CA PRO A 534 -8.90 3.02 -25.68
C PRO A 534 -8.58 2.23 -26.96
N ASN A 535 -7.62 2.70 -27.74
CA ASN A 535 -7.23 2.09 -29.00
C ASN A 535 -5.73 2.30 -29.26
N LEU A 536 -5.24 1.60 -30.27
CA LEU A 536 -3.91 1.79 -30.84
C LEU A 536 -3.99 2.14 -32.32
N GLU A 537 -2.90 2.61 -32.89
CA GLU A 537 -2.71 2.83 -34.33
C GLU A 537 -1.24 2.64 -34.74
N ILE A 538 -0.99 2.54 -36.06
CA ILE A 538 0.33 2.27 -36.62
C ILE A 538 0.76 3.40 -37.55
N LEU A 539 2.03 3.81 -37.42
CA LEU A 539 2.69 4.78 -38.31
C LEU A 539 3.88 4.12 -39.04
N PRO A 540 4.12 4.49 -40.32
CA PRO A 540 3.26 5.31 -41.14
C PRO A 540 1.93 4.61 -41.44
N LYS A 541 0.88 5.40 -41.63
CA LYS A 541 -0.42 4.87 -42.04
C LYS A 541 -0.30 4.23 -43.44
N PRO A 542 -0.58 2.92 -43.61
CA PRO A 542 -0.57 2.28 -44.91
C PRO A 542 -1.71 2.80 -45.80
N LEU A 543 -1.52 2.70 -47.12
CA LEU A 543 -2.57 3.01 -48.09
C LEU A 543 -3.73 2.00 -47.94
N GLY A 544 -4.97 2.49 -47.89
CA GLY A 544 -6.17 1.64 -47.99
C GLY A 544 -7.09 1.56 -46.76
N GLY A 545 -6.79 2.24 -45.64
CA GLY A 545 -7.71 2.28 -44.50
C GLY A 545 -7.13 2.82 -43.21
N ASP A 546 -7.94 2.86 -42.16
CA ASP A 546 -7.53 3.15 -40.79
C ASP A 546 -6.79 1.93 -40.20
N THR A 547 -5.75 2.15 -39.38
CA THR A 547 -5.07 1.09 -38.62
C THR A 547 -5.54 1.02 -37.16
N VAL A 548 -6.58 1.77 -36.81
CA VAL A 548 -7.07 1.85 -35.43
C VAL A 548 -7.66 0.53 -34.98
N VAL A 549 -7.14 0.00 -33.87
CA VAL A 549 -7.67 -1.20 -33.21
C VAL A 549 -8.15 -0.83 -31.81
N GLU A 550 -9.42 -1.11 -31.54
CA GLU A 550 -10.05 -0.89 -30.24
C GLU A 550 -9.58 -1.90 -29.19
N LEU A 551 -9.36 -1.43 -27.97
CA LEU A 551 -8.79 -2.14 -26.85
C LEU A 551 -9.70 -1.95 -25.63
N ASP A 552 -10.67 -2.85 -25.46
CA ASP A 552 -11.68 -2.81 -24.39
C ASP A 552 -11.08 -2.70 -22.98
N TRP A 553 -9.91 -3.30 -22.77
CA TRP A 553 -9.18 -3.29 -21.51
C TRP A 553 -8.57 -1.93 -21.15
N LEU A 554 -8.25 -1.08 -22.12
CA LEU A 554 -7.90 0.32 -21.86
C LEU A 554 -9.13 1.15 -21.51
N ARG A 555 -10.31 0.82 -22.07
CA ARG A 555 -11.54 1.49 -21.66
C ARG A 555 -11.91 1.17 -20.21
N ARG A 556 -11.71 -0.08 -19.79
CA ARG A 556 -12.08 -0.56 -18.45
C ARG A 556 -11.21 -0.01 -17.33
N THR A 557 -9.93 0.24 -17.61
CA THR A 557 -8.94 0.59 -16.58
C THR A 557 -8.59 2.08 -16.57
N ASP A 558 -9.29 2.90 -17.36
CA ASP A 558 -9.19 4.35 -17.35
C ASP A 558 -9.61 4.93 -15.97
N PRO A 559 -8.93 5.97 -15.45
CA PRO A 559 -7.78 6.68 -16.01
C PRO A 559 -6.41 6.07 -15.63
N ASN A 560 -6.37 4.87 -15.03
CA ASN A 560 -5.17 4.29 -14.42
C ASN A 560 -4.22 3.58 -15.41
N ASN A 561 -4.30 3.89 -16.71
CA ASN A 561 -3.63 3.15 -17.78
C ASN A 561 -2.96 4.02 -18.85
N LEU A 562 -2.81 5.31 -18.60
CA LEU A 562 -2.12 6.21 -19.53
C LEU A 562 -0.61 5.93 -19.48
N TYR A 563 0.10 6.26 -20.57
CA TYR A 563 1.46 5.79 -20.81
C TYR A 563 1.68 4.29 -20.49
N PRO A 564 0.91 3.38 -21.12
CA PRO A 564 1.12 1.95 -20.89
C PRO A 564 2.54 1.54 -21.28
N PHE A 565 3.18 0.65 -20.52
CA PHE A 565 4.53 0.18 -20.82
C PHE A 565 4.49 -0.84 -21.95
N VAL A 566 5.18 -0.55 -23.07
CA VAL A 566 5.15 -1.37 -24.28
C VAL A 566 6.53 -1.89 -24.63
N PHE A 567 6.66 -3.21 -24.78
CA PHE A 567 7.92 -3.87 -25.12
C PHE A 567 7.73 -4.97 -26.17
N ILE A 568 8.67 -5.06 -27.12
CA ILE A 568 8.71 -6.15 -28.10
C ILE A 568 9.42 -7.37 -27.49
N LEU A 569 8.77 -8.53 -27.56
CA LEU A 569 9.28 -9.77 -27.00
C LEU A 569 10.13 -10.56 -28.01
N PRO A 570 10.93 -11.55 -27.57
CA PRO A 570 11.71 -12.41 -28.48
C PRO A 570 10.87 -13.09 -29.57
N SER A 571 9.61 -13.43 -29.28
CA SER A 571 8.66 -13.94 -30.29
C SER A 571 8.15 -12.90 -31.29
N THR A 572 8.60 -11.65 -31.19
CA THR A 572 8.10 -10.44 -31.88
C THR A 572 6.71 -9.95 -31.45
N ARG A 573 6.05 -10.65 -30.52
CA ARG A 573 4.80 -10.20 -29.90
C ARG A 573 5.00 -8.94 -29.05
N VAL A 574 3.90 -8.24 -28.79
CA VAL A 574 3.91 -6.97 -28.05
C VAL A 574 3.45 -7.21 -26.62
N PHE A 575 4.32 -6.99 -25.65
CA PHE A 575 3.94 -6.89 -24.24
C PHE A 575 3.36 -5.50 -23.96
N VAL A 576 2.26 -5.46 -23.21
CA VAL A 576 1.68 -4.22 -22.69
C VAL A 576 1.36 -4.39 -21.20
N ALA A 577 1.91 -3.53 -20.35
CA ALA A 577 1.50 -3.38 -18.95
C ALA A 577 0.80 -2.03 -18.74
N TYR A 578 -0.28 -2.06 -17.97
CA TYR A 578 -1.15 -0.90 -17.71
C TYR A 578 -1.88 -1.12 -16.39
N TRP A 579 -2.08 -0.07 -15.60
CA TRP A 579 -2.58 -0.17 -14.23
C TRP A 579 -1.77 -1.20 -13.42
N ASN A 580 -2.37 -2.31 -12.98
CA ASN A 580 -1.70 -3.46 -12.39
C ASN A 580 -1.85 -4.74 -13.24
N GLU A 581 -2.28 -4.60 -14.49
CA GLU A 581 -2.51 -5.69 -15.42
C GLU A 581 -1.42 -5.73 -16.49
N ALA A 582 -1.23 -6.90 -17.12
CA ALA A 582 -0.36 -7.02 -18.28
C ALA A 582 -0.87 -8.10 -19.24
N ARG A 583 -0.52 -7.95 -20.52
CA ARG A 583 -0.88 -8.89 -21.57
C ARG A 583 0.13 -8.89 -22.71
N ILE A 584 0.03 -9.91 -23.55
CA ILE A 584 0.78 -10.06 -24.79
C ILE A 584 -0.22 -9.99 -25.93
N LEU A 585 0.08 -9.16 -26.94
CA LEU A 585 -0.71 -9.00 -28.15
C LEU A 585 -0.05 -9.72 -29.33
N ASP A 586 -0.87 -10.24 -30.23
CA ASP A 586 -0.40 -10.64 -31.56
C ASP A 586 0.15 -9.42 -32.32
N PRO A 587 1.34 -9.50 -32.96
CA PRO A 587 1.98 -8.34 -33.56
C PRO A 587 1.34 -7.89 -34.89
N VAL A 588 0.37 -8.64 -35.42
CA VAL A 588 -0.32 -8.33 -36.67
C VAL A 588 -1.76 -7.92 -36.41
N THR A 589 -2.52 -8.73 -35.65
CA THR A 589 -3.95 -8.44 -35.38
C THR A 589 -4.14 -7.55 -34.16
N PHE A 590 -3.14 -7.49 -33.27
CA PHE A 590 -3.22 -6.85 -31.95
C PHE A 590 -4.28 -7.43 -31.01
N GLU A 591 -4.85 -8.59 -31.35
CA GLU A 591 -5.69 -9.34 -30.43
C GLU A 591 -4.86 -9.82 -29.24
N THR A 592 -5.52 -9.97 -28.07
CA THR A 592 -4.84 -10.49 -26.89
C THR A 592 -4.46 -11.95 -27.12
N TYR A 593 -3.16 -12.21 -27.25
CA TYR A 593 -2.60 -13.55 -27.33
C TYR A 593 -2.59 -14.25 -25.96
N LYS A 594 -2.23 -13.50 -24.90
CA LYS A 594 -2.13 -14.02 -23.53
C LYS A 594 -2.34 -12.91 -22.50
N SER A 595 -3.28 -13.09 -21.58
CA SER A 595 -3.35 -12.28 -20.35
C SER A 595 -2.36 -12.82 -19.33
N LEU A 596 -1.67 -11.93 -18.62
CA LEU A 596 -0.73 -12.28 -17.55
C LEU A 596 -1.40 -12.08 -16.18
N PRO A 597 -0.89 -12.70 -15.10
CA PRO A 597 -1.37 -12.41 -13.75
C PRO A 597 -1.24 -10.91 -13.44
N ASN A 598 -2.06 -10.40 -12.52
CA ASN A 598 -1.91 -9.02 -12.07
C ASN A 598 -0.56 -8.85 -11.34
N ALA A 599 0.10 -7.73 -11.60
CA ALA A 599 1.31 -7.34 -10.89
C ALA A 599 0.97 -7.08 -9.42
N PRO A 600 1.73 -7.64 -8.46
CA PRO A 600 1.50 -7.34 -7.05
C PRO A 600 1.74 -5.85 -6.78
N GLY A 601 0.91 -5.25 -5.94
CA GLY A 601 0.93 -3.83 -5.62
C GLY A 601 1.57 -3.54 -4.25
N SER A 602 0.76 -3.07 -3.32
CA SER A 602 1.10 -2.99 -1.89
C SER A 602 0.63 -4.23 -1.15
N VAL A 603 1.29 -4.56 -0.03
CA VAL A 603 0.90 -5.67 0.86
C VAL A 603 -0.53 -5.52 1.38
N SER A 604 -1.01 -4.28 1.52
CA SER A 604 -2.35 -3.93 2.02
C SER A 604 -3.35 -3.54 0.94
N ASN A 605 -2.93 -3.40 -0.32
CA ASN A 605 -3.82 -3.00 -1.41
C ASN A 605 -3.39 -3.66 -2.73
N PHE A 606 -4.20 -4.60 -3.21
CA PHE A 606 -3.96 -5.31 -4.47
C PHE A 606 -4.30 -4.47 -5.72
N LEU A 607 -5.00 -3.35 -5.56
CA LEU A 607 -5.36 -2.42 -6.63
C LEU A 607 -4.31 -1.33 -6.88
N SER A 608 -3.10 -1.42 -6.29
CA SER A 608 -2.03 -0.48 -6.61
C SER A 608 -1.55 -0.66 -8.05
N GLY A 609 -1.43 0.44 -8.78
CA GLY A 609 -1.02 0.44 -10.18
C GLY A 609 0.42 0.90 -10.39
N ARG A 610 0.84 0.77 -11.65
CA ARG A 610 2.22 0.96 -12.13
C ARG A 610 2.36 1.96 -13.26
N THR A 611 1.27 2.39 -13.87
CA THR A 611 1.26 3.38 -14.96
C THR A 611 0.46 4.60 -14.52
N TYR A 612 0.54 5.68 -15.30
CA TYR A 612 -0.08 6.96 -14.99
C TYR A 612 -1.58 6.80 -14.64
N PRO A 613 -2.08 7.52 -13.60
CA PRO A 613 -1.37 8.48 -12.76
C PRO A 613 -0.59 7.82 -11.61
N LEU A 614 -0.70 6.51 -11.40
CA LEU A 614 -0.01 5.83 -10.30
C LEU A 614 1.51 5.69 -10.55
N GLU A 615 1.93 5.87 -11.81
CA GLU A 615 3.29 5.96 -12.39
C GLU A 615 4.45 5.33 -11.60
N GLY A 616 4.85 4.14 -12.04
CA GLY A 616 6.17 3.57 -11.82
C GLY A 616 7.07 3.82 -13.03
N ALA A 617 8.13 3.02 -13.19
CA ALA A 617 8.98 3.03 -14.37
C ALA A 617 9.32 1.59 -14.76
N ALA A 618 9.48 1.33 -16.06
CA ALA A 618 9.71 -0.01 -16.56
C ALA A 618 10.94 -0.11 -17.48
N MET A 619 11.64 -1.23 -17.40
CA MET A 619 12.80 -1.57 -18.22
C MET A 619 12.77 -3.05 -18.60
N ILE A 620 13.28 -3.39 -19.78
CA ILE A 620 13.64 -4.78 -20.12
C ILE A 620 14.98 -5.08 -19.47
N LEU A 621 15.10 -6.21 -18.76
CA LEU A 621 16.39 -6.65 -18.20
C LEU A 621 17.41 -6.97 -19.32
N PRO A 622 18.73 -6.82 -19.08
CA PRO A 622 19.71 -6.92 -20.15
C PRO A 622 19.69 -8.30 -20.80
N GLN A 623 19.77 -8.33 -22.13
CA GLN A 623 19.90 -9.57 -22.89
C GLN A 623 21.36 -9.80 -23.25
N GLN A 624 21.81 -11.05 -23.22
CA GLN A 624 23.19 -11.40 -23.56
C GLN A 624 23.22 -12.54 -24.58
N ALA A 625 24.16 -12.52 -25.51
CA ALA A 625 24.39 -13.63 -26.43
C ALA A 625 24.71 -14.92 -25.63
N PRO A 626 24.19 -16.10 -26.03
CA PRO A 626 23.47 -16.41 -27.28
C PRO A 626 21.95 -16.13 -27.27
N TYR A 627 21.44 -15.33 -26.32
CA TYR A 627 20.04 -14.89 -26.21
C TYR A 627 19.06 -16.04 -25.91
N THR A 628 19.50 -17.03 -25.14
CA THR A 628 18.71 -18.20 -24.75
C THR A 628 17.92 -18.01 -23.46
N ASP A 629 18.35 -17.07 -22.61
CA ASP A 629 17.67 -16.79 -21.35
C ASP A 629 16.31 -16.10 -21.62
N PRO A 630 15.24 -16.45 -20.87
CA PRO A 630 13.96 -15.77 -21.00
C PRO A 630 14.10 -14.25 -20.81
N LEU A 631 13.57 -13.47 -21.74
CA LEU A 631 13.49 -12.01 -21.60
C LEU A 631 12.61 -11.68 -20.39
N ARG A 632 13.12 -10.82 -19.51
CA ARG A 632 12.42 -10.36 -18.31
C ARG A 632 12.16 -8.87 -18.39
N ILE A 633 11.02 -8.47 -17.86
CA ILE A 633 10.60 -7.06 -17.74
C ILE A 633 10.60 -6.73 -16.25
N LEU A 634 11.13 -5.57 -15.90
CA LEU A 634 11.21 -5.00 -14.57
C LEU A 634 10.33 -3.75 -14.51
N ILE A 635 9.51 -3.63 -13.48
CA ILE A 635 8.68 -2.45 -13.22
C ILE A 635 8.90 -2.04 -11.76
N CYS A 636 9.33 -0.81 -11.52
CA CYS A 636 9.67 -0.30 -10.20
C CYS A 636 8.79 0.88 -9.81
N GLY A 637 8.39 0.94 -8.54
CA GLY A 637 7.55 2.02 -8.03
C GLY A 637 6.12 1.96 -8.56
N GLY A 638 5.37 3.02 -8.32
CA GLY A 638 3.93 3.07 -8.54
C GLY A 638 3.23 3.63 -7.30
N SER A 639 1.91 3.55 -7.26
CA SER A 639 1.13 4.07 -6.14
C SER A 639 -0.21 3.34 -5.96
N THR A 640 -0.82 3.47 -4.78
CA THR A 640 -2.20 3.02 -4.54
C THR A 640 -3.20 4.03 -5.09
N GLU A 641 -4.36 3.56 -5.54
CA GLU A 641 -5.52 4.43 -5.76
C GLU A 641 -5.94 5.18 -4.48
N GLY A 642 -6.65 6.30 -4.65
CA GLY A 642 -7.16 7.10 -3.53
C GLY A 642 -6.07 7.92 -2.84
N ALA A 643 -5.59 7.48 -1.67
CA ALA A 643 -4.66 8.24 -0.84
C ALA A 643 -3.26 8.42 -1.46
N GLY A 644 -2.93 7.67 -2.51
CA GLY A 644 -1.65 7.78 -3.22
C GLY A 644 -0.46 7.31 -2.38
N GLU A 645 -0.51 6.12 -1.79
CA GLU A 645 0.64 5.54 -1.09
C GLU A 645 1.62 4.97 -2.10
N ALA A 646 2.80 5.58 -2.23
CA ALA A 646 3.80 5.13 -3.18
C ALA A 646 4.35 3.74 -2.82
N LEU A 647 4.66 2.95 -3.85
CA LEU A 647 5.16 1.59 -3.69
C LEU A 647 6.66 1.56 -3.42
N ASP A 648 7.08 0.65 -2.55
CA ASP A 648 8.48 0.39 -2.18
C ASP A 648 9.00 -0.91 -2.77
N ASN A 649 8.55 -1.28 -3.97
CA ASN A 649 8.98 -2.52 -4.58
C ASN A 649 9.10 -2.42 -6.11
N CYS A 650 9.94 -3.30 -6.62
CA CYS A 650 10.02 -3.64 -8.03
C CYS A 650 9.43 -5.03 -8.26
N VAL A 651 8.78 -5.21 -9.40
CA VAL A 651 8.26 -6.50 -9.85
C VAL A 651 8.88 -6.87 -11.18
N SER A 652 9.20 -8.15 -11.36
CA SER A 652 9.70 -8.66 -12.63
C SER A 652 8.96 -9.90 -13.10
N ILE A 653 8.85 -10.06 -14.41
CA ILE A 653 8.18 -11.19 -15.05
C ILE A 653 8.93 -11.61 -16.31
N ALA A 654 8.99 -12.92 -16.57
CA ALA A 654 9.32 -13.46 -17.88
C ALA A 654 7.98 -13.77 -18.59
N PRO A 655 7.46 -12.87 -19.45
CA PRO A 655 6.09 -12.95 -19.94
C PRO A 655 5.83 -14.17 -20.86
N GLU A 656 6.88 -14.61 -21.58
CA GLU A 656 6.80 -15.73 -22.52
C GLU A 656 7.03 -17.10 -21.87
N ASP A 657 7.30 -17.16 -20.56
CA ASP A 657 7.37 -18.43 -19.85
C ASP A 657 6.02 -19.17 -19.93
N PRO A 658 6.00 -20.51 -19.91
CA PRO A 658 4.76 -21.28 -19.94
C PRO A 658 3.79 -20.87 -18.82
N ASN A 659 4.31 -20.68 -17.61
CA ASN A 659 3.58 -20.26 -16.42
C ASN A 659 4.23 -18.99 -15.85
N PRO A 660 3.93 -17.81 -16.40
CA PRO A 660 4.63 -16.59 -16.04
C PRO A 660 4.14 -16.12 -14.67
N THR A 661 5.08 -15.85 -13.76
CA THR A 661 4.80 -15.38 -12.40
C THR A 661 5.58 -14.10 -12.11
N TRP A 662 4.95 -13.16 -11.41
CA TRP A 662 5.64 -11.98 -10.91
C TRP A 662 6.57 -12.34 -9.77
N THR A 663 7.76 -11.77 -9.80
CA THR A 663 8.77 -11.80 -8.74
C THR A 663 8.85 -10.41 -8.14
N LEU A 664 8.66 -10.27 -6.83
CA LEU A 664 8.72 -9.00 -6.12
C LEU A 664 10.06 -8.85 -5.37
N GLU A 665 10.66 -7.67 -5.44
CA GLU A 665 11.85 -7.26 -4.67
C GLU A 665 11.57 -5.89 -4.02
N ARG A 666 11.85 -5.73 -2.71
CA ARG A 666 11.65 -4.45 -2.03
C ARG A 666 12.77 -3.46 -2.37
N MET A 667 12.39 -2.21 -2.58
CA MET A 667 13.26 -1.03 -2.59
C MET A 667 13.45 -0.50 -1.16
N PRO A 668 14.58 0.15 -0.86
CA PRO A 668 14.85 0.76 0.45
C PRO A 668 14.00 2.01 0.74
N SER A 669 13.29 2.54 -0.26
CA SER A 669 12.34 3.64 -0.11
C SER A 669 11.18 3.53 -1.11
N ARG A 670 10.02 4.05 -0.72
CA ARG A 670 8.83 4.17 -1.58
C ARG A 670 9.08 5.16 -2.73
N ARG A 671 8.49 4.93 -3.89
CA ARG A 671 8.68 5.83 -5.04
C ARG A 671 7.52 5.78 -6.02
N VAL A 672 6.88 6.94 -6.22
CA VAL A 672 5.98 7.23 -7.34
C VAL A 672 6.67 8.21 -8.30
N MET A 673 6.36 8.14 -9.59
CA MET A 673 7.08 8.83 -10.67
C MET A 673 8.61 8.63 -10.64
N PRO A 674 9.13 7.40 -10.42
CA PRO A 674 10.54 7.16 -10.66
C PRO A 674 10.88 7.40 -12.13
N CYS A 675 12.14 7.67 -12.40
CA CYS A 675 12.73 7.50 -13.72
C CYS A 675 13.76 6.37 -13.68
N MET A 676 13.89 5.64 -14.79
CA MET A 676 14.88 4.57 -14.93
C MET A 676 15.72 4.75 -16.19
N VAL A 677 17.01 4.42 -16.10
CA VAL A 677 17.95 4.49 -17.23
C VAL A 677 18.94 3.32 -17.23
N GLY A 678 19.17 2.78 -18.42
CA GLY A 678 20.20 1.77 -18.74
C GLY A 678 21.61 2.31 -18.60
N LEU A 679 22.48 1.59 -17.89
CA LEU A 679 23.92 1.88 -17.84
C LEU A 679 24.74 0.91 -18.71
N PRO A 680 25.93 1.31 -19.20
CA PRO A 680 26.75 0.48 -20.08
C PRO A 680 27.16 -0.88 -19.51
N ASP A 681 27.22 -1.02 -18.19
CA ASP A 681 27.62 -2.24 -17.49
C ASP A 681 26.47 -3.24 -17.28
N GLY A 682 25.24 -2.86 -17.66
CA GLY A 682 24.04 -3.69 -17.54
C GLY A 682 23.24 -3.43 -16.28
N THR A 683 23.66 -2.49 -15.43
CA THR A 683 22.89 -2.03 -14.28
C THR A 683 21.88 -0.95 -14.69
N TYR A 684 20.89 -0.70 -13.83
CA TYR A 684 19.91 0.37 -14.01
C TYR A 684 19.99 1.37 -12.86
N MET A 685 19.94 2.65 -13.17
CA MET A 685 19.66 3.67 -12.16
C MET A 685 18.16 3.85 -12.00
N ILE A 686 17.70 3.94 -10.75
CA ILE A 686 16.33 4.35 -10.39
C ILE A 686 16.47 5.65 -9.59
N MET A 687 15.89 6.74 -10.09
CA MET A 687 16.05 8.08 -9.52
C MET A 687 14.71 8.83 -9.54
N ASN A 688 14.69 10.03 -8.96
CA ASN A 688 13.55 10.96 -8.99
C ASN A 688 12.26 10.42 -8.35
N GLY A 689 11.21 11.22 -8.33
CA GLY A 689 9.91 10.86 -7.80
C GLY A 689 9.68 11.29 -6.34
N ALA A 690 8.64 10.74 -5.73
CA ALA A 690 8.16 11.13 -4.41
C ALA A 690 7.80 9.92 -3.54
N HIS A 691 7.80 10.08 -2.22
CA HIS A 691 7.40 9.04 -1.26
C HIS A 691 5.88 8.97 -1.05
N GLN A 692 5.14 10.02 -1.44
CA GLN A 692 3.68 10.10 -1.32
C GLN A 692 3.05 10.75 -2.55
N GLY A 693 1.92 10.22 -2.99
CA GLY A 693 1.01 10.79 -3.97
C GLY A 693 0.92 9.98 -5.26
N VAL A 694 0.52 10.69 -6.31
CA VAL A 694 0.39 10.17 -7.68
C VAL A 694 1.00 11.19 -8.65
N ALA A 695 1.20 10.79 -9.90
CA ALA A 695 1.64 11.66 -10.98
C ALA A 695 0.59 12.72 -11.32
N GLY A 696 1.05 13.95 -11.55
CA GLY A 696 0.22 15.12 -11.82
C GLY A 696 0.63 16.35 -11.00
N PHE A 697 0.09 17.50 -11.39
CA PHE A 697 0.36 18.78 -10.73
C PHE A 697 -0.21 18.84 -9.31
N GLY A 698 0.65 19.12 -8.33
CA GLY A 698 0.26 19.24 -6.92
C GLY A 698 -0.22 17.93 -6.28
N LEU A 699 -0.03 16.79 -6.93
CA LEU A 699 -0.58 15.49 -6.49
C LEU A 699 0.42 14.63 -5.71
N ALA A 700 1.64 15.11 -5.51
CA ALA A 700 2.70 14.40 -4.78
C ALA A 700 3.45 15.30 -3.80
N THR A 701 4.00 14.69 -2.77
CA THR A 701 4.82 15.38 -1.77
C THR A 701 5.91 14.46 -1.23
N ASP A 702 6.84 15.04 -0.47
CA ASP A 702 7.99 14.34 0.10
C ASP A 702 8.91 13.75 -0.99
N PRO A 703 9.73 14.58 -1.66
CA PRO A 703 10.54 14.15 -2.80
C PRO A 703 11.56 13.09 -2.40
N ASN A 704 11.75 12.09 -3.28
CA ASN A 704 12.74 11.05 -3.10
C ASN A 704 14.08 11.46 -3.72
N LEU A 705 15.02 11.87 -2.87
CA LEU A 705 16.28 12.48 -3.27
C LEU A 705 17.42 11.49 -3.53
N THR A 706 17.26 10.23 -3.14
CA THR A 706 18.33 9.23 -3.18
C THR A 706 18.27 8.42 -4.47
N ALA A 707 19.40 8.26 -5.16
CA ALA A 707 19.50 7.36 -6.30
C ALA A 707 19.68 5.90 -5.85
N LEU A 708 19.13 4.97 -6.62
CA LEU A 708 19.33 3.53 -6.44
C LEU A 708 20.01 2.94 -7.67
N LEU A 709 20.85 1.93 -7.46
CA LEU A 709 21.39 1.07 -8.52
C LEU A 709 20.72 -0.29 -8.44
N TYR A 710 20.10 -0.74 -9.52
CA TYR A 710 19.63 -2.11 -9.69
C TYR A 710 20.67 -2.90 -10.50
N ASP A 711 21.22 -3.96 -9.93
CA ASP A 711 22.17 -4.88 -10.55
C ASP A 711 21.50 -6.24 -10.81
N PRO A 712 21.05 -6.52 -12.06
CA PRO A 712 20.37 -7.77 -12.40
C PRO A 712 21.24 -9.02 -12.20
N ALA A 713 22.56 -8.89 -12.16
CA ALA A 713 23.49 -10.01 -12.01
C ALA A 713 23.62 -10.51 -10.56
N ARG A 714 23.14 -9.73 -9.59
CA ARG A 714 23.13 -10.13 -8.17
C ARG A 714 21.99 -11.13 -7.88
N PRO A 715 22.12 -11.92 -6.79
CA PRO A 715 21.01 -12.74 -6.29
C PRO A 715 19.77 -11.89 -6.01
N LEU A 716 18.59 -12.48 -6.21
CA LEU A 716 17.31 -11.87 -5.90
C LEU A 716 17.26 -11.42 -4.44
N GLY A 717 16.77 -10.20 -4.19
CA GLY A 717 16.76 -9.59 -2.87
C GLY A 717 18.06 -8.86 -2.50
N GLU A 718 19.12 -8.98 -3.31
CA GLU A 718 20.40 -8.27 -3.14
C GLU A 718 20.73 -7.31 -4.29
N ARG A 719 19.78 -7.12 -5.22
CA ARG A 719 20.00 -6.39 -6.48
C ARG A 719 20.03 -4.89 -6.34
N ILE A 720 19.59 -4.33 -5.20
CA ILE A 720 19.47 -2.89 -5.03
C ILE A 720 20.63 -2.37 -4.17
N SER A 721 21.29 -1.34 -4.66
CA SER A 721 22.28 -0.56 -3.92
C SER A 721 21.79 0.87 -3.71
N ILE A 722 22.03 1.42 -2.52
CA ILE A 722 21.76 2.81 -2.17
C ILE A 722 22.95 3.66 -2.59
N LEU A 723 22.72 4.63 -3.46
CA LEU A 723 23.74 5.54 -3.96
C LEU A 723 23.65 6.93 -3.30
N ASN A 724 24.29 7.93 -3.90
CA ASN A 724 24.28 9.31 -3.43
C ASN A 724 22.91 9.99 -3.63
N SER A 725 22.70 11.11 -2.94
CA SER A 725 21.46 11.91 -3.00
C SER A 725 21.70 13.27 -3.66
N THR A 726 20.67 13.80 -4.33
CA THR A 726 20.62 15.21 -4.76
C THR A 726 19.97 16.09 -3.68
N ILE A 727 20.09 17.41 -3.83
CA ILE A 727 19.32 18.41 -3.06
C ILE A 727 18.13 18.96 -3.86
N VAL A 728 17.97 18.50 -5.10
CA VAL A 728 16.97 18.98 -6.05
C VAL A 728 15.78 18.03 -6.06
N ALA A 729 14.58 18.57 -5.80
CA ALA A 729 13.35 17.79 -5.82
C ALA A 729 12.91 17.52 -7.28
N ARG A 730 13.36 16.38 -7.82
CA ARG A 730 12.97 15.89 -9.16
C ARG A 730 11.71 15.05 -9.04
N MET A 731 10.54 15.59 -9.35
CA MET A 731 9.24 14.89 -9.23
C MET A 731 8.54 14.78 -10.58
N TYR A 732 7.27 15.19 -10.69
CA TYR A 732 6.50 15.12 -11.92
C TYR A 732 7.19 15.89 -13.06
N HIS A 733 7.29 15.26 -14.24
CA HIS A 733 8.07 15.74 -15.39
C HIS A 733 9.59 15.89 -15.16
N SER A 734 10.17 15.05 -14.29
CA SER A 734 11.63 14.88 -14.29
C SER A 734 12.04 13.77 -15.27
N GLU A 735 13.24 13.87 -15.82
CA GLU A 735 13.71 12.99 -16.90
C GLU A 735 15.15 12.50 -16.69
N LEU A 736 15.47 11.34 -17.27
CA LEU A 736 16.81 10.75 -17.27
C LEU A 736 17.22 10.30 -18.68
N THR A 737 18.45 10.62 -19.10
CA THR A 737 19.03 10.02 -20.32
C THR A 737 20.50 9.66 -20.11
N LEU A 738 20.92 8.51 -20.64
CA LEU A 738 22.33 8.13 -20.68
C LEU A 738 23.05 9.05 -21.68
N LEU A 739 24.24 9.53 -21.32
CA LEU A 739 25.09 10.36 -22.18
C LEU A 739 26.16 9.54 -22.92
N PRO A 740 26.72 10.07 -24.02
CA PRO A 740 27.77 9.38 -24.79
C PRO A 740 29.06 9.11 -24.03
N ASP A 741 29.29 9.77 -22.90
CA ASP A 741 30.46 9.57 -22.04
C ASP A 741 30.20 8.60 -20.87
N GLY A 742 28.99 8.04 -20.78
CA GLY A 742 28.59 7.12 -19.72
C GLY A 742 28.05 7.79 -18.45
N ARG A 743 27.95 9.12 -18.39
CA ARG A 743 27.20 9.82 -17.33
C ARG A 743 25.69 9.74 -17.59
N VAL A 744 24.88 10.03 -16.57
CA VAL A 744 23.42 10.15 -16.71
C VAL A 744 23.04 11.61 -16.59
N LEU A 745 22.34 12.18 -17.56
CA LEU A 745 21.75 13.50 -17.45
C LEU A 745 20.43 13.43 -16.67
N VAL A 746 20.24 14.38 -15.76
CA VAL A 746 19.06 14.51 -14.90
C VAL A 746 18.47 15.90 -15.11
N SER A 747 17.21 15.96 -15.53
CA SER A 747 16.55 17.22 -15.86
C SER A 747 15.10 17.27 -15.36
N GLY A 748 14.49 18.46 -15.48
CA GLY A 748 13.09 18.69 -15.09
C GLY A 748 12.87 18.68 -13.58
N SER A 749 11.88 19.43 -13.14
CA SER A 749 10.49 18.97 -12.95
C SER A 749 9.66 20.21 -12.65
N ASP A 750 8.40 20.21 -13.05
CA ASP A 750 7.41 21.25 -12.74
C ASP A 750 6.23 20.63 -11.98
N PRO A 751 6.44 20.25 -10.70
CA PRO A 751 5.39 19.60 -9.92
C PRO A 751 4.22 20.51 -9.54
N GLN A 752 4.33 21.83 -9.77
CA GLN A 752 3.32 22.86 -9.46
C GLN A 752 2.66 22.66 -8.08
N THR A 753 3.49 22.47 -7.06
CA THR A 753 3.03 22.21 -5.70
C THR A 753 3.22 23.44 -4.85
N ASP A 754 2.12 23.96 -4.29
CA ASP A 754 2.11 25.12 -3.42
C ASP A 754 1.84 24.76 -1.96
N ASN A 755 2.31 25.60 -1.05
CA ASN A 755 1.94 25.59 0.35
C ASN A 755 0.48 26.09 0.50
N PRO A 756 -0.19 25.81 1.65
CA PRO A 756 -1.55 26.32 1.89
C PRO A 756 -1.70 27.85 1.85
N ASP A 757 -0.60 28.59 2.01
CA ASP A 757 -0.55 30.05 1.91
C ASP A 757 -0.32 30.57 0.47
N GLY A 758 -0.28 29.67 -0.52
CA GLY A 758 -0.07 29.98 -1.94
C GLY A 758 1.40 30.22 -2.33
N THR A 759 2.36 30.00 -1.42
CA THR A 759 3.78 30.05 -1.77
C THR A 759 4.24 28.76 -2.42
N VAL A 760 5.12 28.83 -3.42
CA VAL A 760 5.64 27.64 -4.12
C VAL A 760 6.41 26.76 -3.14
N LYS A 761 5.96 25.51 -2.96
CA LYS A 761 6.60 24.51 -2.09
C LYS A 761 7.74 23.80 -2.81
N TYR A 762 7.48 23.37 -4.05
CA TYR A 762 8.48 22.75 -4.92
C TYR A 762 8.53 23.52 -6.24
N PRO A 763 9.61 24.28 -6.49
CA PRO A 763 9.71 25.13 -7.67
C PRO A 763 9.92 24.31 -8.95
N GLU A 764 9.62 24.94 -10.07
CA GLU A 764 10.03 24.43 -11.37
C GLU A 764 11.55 24.38 -11.50
N GLU A 765 12.07 23.27 -12.00
CA GLU A 765 13.50 23.00 -12.00
C GLU A 765 14.13 23.09 -13.39
N PHE A 766 14.81 24.22 -13.60
CA PHE A 766 15.58 24.52 -14.82
C PHE A 766 17.01 24.00 -14.75
N ARG A 767 17.57 23.73 -13.58
CA ARG A 767 18.95 23.25 -13.46
C ARG A 767 19.05 21.86 -14.07
N ILE A 768 20.08 21.66 -14.88
CA ILE A 768 20.42 20.35 -15.41
C ILE A 768 21.58 19.79 -14.57
N GLU A 769 21.38 18.62 -14.00
CA GLU A 769 22.43 17.87 -13.32
C GLU A 769 22.92 16.74 -14.21
N VAL A 770 24.13 16.27 -13.93
CA VAL A 770 24.58 14.96 -14.36
C VAL A 770 24.89 14.14 -13.12
N TYR A 771 24.56 12.87 -13.19
CA TYR A 771 25.02 11.89 -12.25
C TYR A 771 26.23 11.16 -12.85
N ILE A 772 27.31 11.09 -12.08
CA ILE A 772 28.53 10.35 -12.40
C ILE A 772 28.44 9.00 -11.69
N PRO A 773 28.19 7.89 -12.42
CA PRO A 773 28.01 6.58 -11.81
C PRO A 773 29.28 6.05 -11.15
N PRO A 774 29.18 5.05 -10.25
CA PRO A 774 30.33 4.47 -9.56
C PRO A 774 31.47 4.02 -10.49
N TYR A 775 31.16 3.58 -11.71
CA TYR A 775 32.17 3.18 -12.69
C TYR A 775 32.98 4.34 -13.29
N LEU A 776 32.52 5.59 -13.21
CA LEU A 776 33.30 6.79 -13.62
C LEU A 776 33.89 7.54 -12.42
N ASN A 777 33.48 7.21 -11.19
CA ASN A 777 33.87 7.93 -9.98
C ASN A 777 35.10 7.33 -9.28
N GLN A 778 35.97 6.60 -10.00
CA GLN A 778 37.16 5.92 -9.44
C GLN A 778 38.49 6.50 -9.95
N GLY A 779 38.45 7.46 -10.88
CA GLY A 779 39.65 8.02 -11.51
C GLY A 779 40.29 7.11 -12.57
N PHE A 780 39.61 6.03 -12.95
CA PHE A 780 40.03 5.19 -14.06
C PHE A 780 39.86 5.90 -15.40
N ARG A 781 40.82 5.67 -16.30
CA ARG A 781 40.78 6.20 -17.65
C ARG A 781 39.86 5.35 -18.50
N GLN A 782 38.89 5.97 -19.17
CA GLN A 782 37.95 5.29 -20.06
C GLN A 782 38.69 4.67 -21.27
N PRO A 783 38.30 3.46 -21.71
CA PRO A 783 38.87 2.81 -22.88
C PRO A 783 38.50 3.53 -24.19
N GLU A 784 39.28 3.26 -25.25
CA GLU A 784 39.12 3.89 -26.56
C GLU A 784 38.99 2.80 -27.65
N PHE A 785 38.19 3.07 -28.69
CA PHE A 785 38.12 2.25 -29.89
C PHE A 785 37.68 3.06 -31.11
N ASN A 786 37.94 2.52 -32.29
CA ASN A 786 37.48 3.05 -33.57
C ASN A 786 36.49 2.10 -34.23
N ILE A 787 35.51 2.67 -34.93
CA ILE A 787 34.54 1.96 -35.76
C ILE A 787 34.33 2.74 -37.05
N SER A 788 34.20 2.04 -38.17
CA SER A 788 33.92 2.63 -39.48
C SER A 788 32.58 2.21 -40.06
N ASP A 789 32.15 0.97 -39.79
CA ASP A 789 30.85 0.46 -40.20
C ASP A 789 29.85 0.60 -39.05
N THR A 790 28.87 1.46 -39.24
CA THR A 790 27.83 1.76 -38.25
C THR A 790 26.43 1.35 -38.70
N ASP A 791 26.30 0.60 -39.80
CA ASP A 791 25.00 0.16 -40.33
C ASP A 791 24.94 -1.37 -40.41
N TRP A 792 24.45 -1.99 -39.35
CA TRP A 792 24.55 -3.41 -39.11
C TRP A 792 23.29 -4.17 -39.52
N ALA A 793 23.49 -5.20 -40.33
CA ALA A 793 22.50 -6.25 -40.56
C ALA A 793 22.45 -7.20 -39.36
N TYR A 794 21.29 -7.79 -39.14
CA TYR A 794 21.14 -8.85 -38.14
C TYR A 794 22.09 -10.02 -38.40
N ASN A 795 22.67 -10.57 -37.33
CA ASN A 795 23.65 -11.66 -37.36
C ASN A 795 24.94 -11.35 -38.18
N GLY A 796 25.14 -10.11 -38.61
CA GLY A 796 26.36 -9.67 -39.27
C GLY A 796 27.54 -9.59 -38.29
N GLN A 797 28.76 -9.63 -38.83
CA GLN A 797 29.99 -9.47 -38.06
C GLN A 797 30.69 -8.17 -38.41
N TYR A 798 31.00 -7.37 -37.40
CA TYR A 798 31.51 -6.01 -37.55
C TYR A 798 32.73 -5.80 -36.68
N THR A 799 33.70 -5.05 -37.19
CA THR A 799 35.00 -4.91 -36.54
C THR A 799 35.17 -3.53 -35.91
N ILE A 800 35.60 -3.53 -34.65
CA ILE A 800 36.20 -2.37 -33.99
C ILE A 800 37.72 -2.53 -33.98
N THR A 801 38.43 -1.42 -34.12
CA THR A 801 39.89 -1.39 -34.20
C THR A 801 40.47 -0.44 -33.17
N ASN A 802 41.79 -0.49 -32.97
CA ASN A 802 42.50 0.36 -32.01
C ASN A 802 41.88 0.30 -30.61
N VAL A 803 41.42 -0.88 -30.20
CA VAL A 803 40.91 -1.12 -28.84
C VAL A 803 42.06 -0.89 -27.87
N LYS A 804 41.93 0.14 -27.03
CA LYS A 804 42.86 0.48 -25.96
C LYS A 804 42.15 0.33 -24.63
N LEU A 805 42.67 -0.59 -23.82
CA LEU A 805 42.29 -0.83 -22.44
C LEU A 805 43.43 -0.31 -21.55
N TYR A 806 43.10 0.28 -20.41
CA TYR A 806 44.01 0.95 -19.50
C TYR A 806 44.10 0.25 -18.13
N GLN A 807 43.09 -0.52 -17.75
CA GLN A 807 43.01 -1.27 -16.50
C GLN A 807 43.13 -2.78 -16.72
N GLY A 808 42.56 -3.31 -17.80
CA GLY A 808 42.44 -4.74 -18.05
C GLY A 808 42.94 -5.18 -19.43
N THR A 809 42.48 -6.35 -19.84
CA THR A 809 42.80 -6.97 -21.14
C THR A 809 41.51 -7.34 -21.85
N THR A 810 41.59 -7.63 -23.16
CA THR A 810 40.43 -8.02 -23.97
C THR A 810 39.74 -9.29 -23.49
N ALA A 811 40.39 -10.10 -22.64
CA ALA A 811 39.80 -11.29 -22.01
C ALA A 811 38.69 -10.95 -21.00
N ASN A 812 38.76 -9.78 -20.36
CA ASN A 812 37.78 -9.32 -19.36
C ASN A 812 36.93 -8.16 -19.87
N MET A 813 37.12 -7.76 -21.12
CA MET A 813 36.35 -6.69 -21.75
C MET A 813 34.90 -7.10 -21.92
N LYS A 814 33.97 -6.15 -21.81
CA LYS A 814 32.59 -6.34 -22.29
C LYS A 814 32.30 -5.40 -23.44
N VAL A 815 31.34 -5.78 -24.27
CA VAL A 815 30.74 -4.91 -25.28
C VAL A 815 29.27 -4.78 -24.95
N SER A 816 28.74 -3.56 -24.93
CA SER A 816 27.31 -3.34 -24.71
C SER A 816 26.72 -2.40 -25.77
N LEU A 817 25.45 -2.64 -26.06
CA LEU A 817 24.61 -1.90 -26.99
C LEU A 817 23.40 -1.40 -26.20
N LEU A 818 23.22 -0.09 -26.13
CA LEU A 818 22.06 0.53 -25.49
C LEU A 818 21.23 1.26 -26.53
N SER A 819 19.98 0.84 -26.73
CA SER A 819 19.11 1.43 -27.73
C SER A 819 18.83 2.90 -27.44
N ALA A 820 18.74 3.71 -28.50
CA ALA A 820 18.26 5.07 -28.42
C ALA A 820 16.87 5.09 -27.78
N SER A 821 16.68 6.00 -26.82
CA SER A 821 15.44 6.12 -26.06
C SER A 821 15.09 7.58 -25.82
N SER A 822 13.81 7.83 -25.57
CA SER A 822 13.29 9.11 -25.14
C SER A 822 12.67 8.98 -23.76
N SER A 823 13.00 9.90 -22.86
CA SER A 823 12.49 9.94 -21.49
C SER A 823 11.33 10.93 -21.42
N THR A 824 10.18 10.49 -20.90
CA THR A 824 9.09 11.38 -20.50
C THR A 824 8.23 10.77 -19.38
N HIS A 825 7.85 11.53 -18.35
CA HIS A 825 6.88 11.10 -17.33
C HIS A 825 7.22 9.75 -16.67
N GLY A 826 8.49 9.46 -16.41
CA GLY A 826 8.93 8.16 -15.85
C GLY A 826 9.10 7.02 -16.88
N ASN A 827 8.74 7.26 -18.14
CA ASN A 827 8.86 6.30 -19.24
C ASN A 827 10.18 6.48 -20.01
N SER A 828 10.84 5.37 -20.32
CA SER A 828 12.01 5.33 -21.22
C SER A 828 11.66 4.58 -22.50
N MET A 829 11.01 5.28 -23.44
CA MET A 829 10.46 4.68 -24.65
C MET A 829 11.59 4.28 -25.61
N GLY A 830 11.61 3.00 -25.98
CA GLY A 830 12.64 2.41 -26.85
C GLY A 830 13.87 1.83 -26.15
N ALA A 831 13.97 1.98 -24.82
CA ALA A 831 15.15 1.52 -24.07
C ALA A 831 15.33 -0.01 -24.11
N ARG A 832 16.56 -0.44 -24.40
CA ARG A 832 17.00 -1.83 -24.32
C ARG A 832 18.51 -1.92 -24.12
N THR A 833 18.96 -2.91 -23.35
CA THR A 833 20.38 -3.18 -23.10
C THR A 833 20.75 -4.57 -23.62
N ILE A 834 21.76 -4.64 -24.48
CA ILE A 834 22.20 -5.88 -25.14
C ILE A 834 23.70 -6.07 -25.00
N PHE A 835 24.13 -7.28 -24.65
CA PHE A 835 25.52 -7.73 -24.66
C PHE A 835 25.76 -8.70 -25.82
N PRO A 836 26.32 -8.26 -26.95
CA PRO A 836 26.60 -9.13 -28.09
C PRO A 836 27.80 -10.06 -27.84
N ALA A 837 27.86 -11.15 -28.61
CA ALA A 837 29.07 -11.96 -28.69
C ALA A 837 30.17 -11.21 -29.44
N PHE A 838 31.41 -11.35 -29.01
CA PHE A 838 32.55 -10.78 -29.71
C PHE A 838 33.80 -11.65 -29.53
N THR A 839 34.77 -11.47 -30.41
CA THR A 839 36.11 -12.07 -30.29
C THR A 839 37.16 -11.01 -30.60
N CYS A 840 38.34 -11.09 -29.99
CA CYS A 840 39.42 -10.13 -30.20
C CYS A 840 40.71 -10.84 -30.64
N SER A 841 41.43 -10.22 -31.58
CA SER A 841 42.79 -10.57 -31.97
C SER A 841 43.65 -9.31 -31.91
N GLY A 842 44.54 -9.24 -30.90
CA GLY A 842 45.26 -8.01 -30.57
C GLY A 842 44.30 -6.88 -30.19
N THR A 843 44.42 -5.74 -30.86
CA THR A 843 43.59 -4.53 -30.66
C THR A 843 42.39 -4.44 -31.61
N THR A 844 42.09 -5.53 -32.30
CA THR A 844 40.96 -5.64 -33.24
C THR A 844 39.96 -6.63 -32.69
N CYS A 845 38.69 -6.23 -32.58
CA CYS A 845 37.62 -7.09 -32.10
C CYS A 845 36.48 -7.17 -33.10
N THR A 846 35.97 -8.37 -33.33
CA THR A 846 34.82 -8.64 -34.20
C THR A 846 33.61 -8.93 -33.32
N ILE A 847 32.58 -8.09 -33.44
CA ILE A 847 31.30 -8.16 -32.74
C ILE A 847 30.29 -8.82 -33.66
N THR A 848 29.46 -9.72 -33.12
CA THR A 848 28.33 -10.30 -33.84
C THR A 848 27.06 -9.54 -33.44
N ALA A 849 26.41 -8.92 -34.42
CA ALA A 849 25.15 -8.21 -34.22
C ALA A 849 24.05 -9.15 -33.71
N PRO A 850 23.03 -8.64 -32.98
CA PRO A 850 21.86 -9.42 -32.57
C PRO A 850 21.24 -10.20 -33.74
N PRO A 851 20.64 -11.38 -33.49
CA PRO A 851 20.28 -12.30 -34.57
C PRO A 851 19.03 -11.91 -35.33
N ASN A 852 18.12 -11.11 -34.74
CA ASN A 852 16.83 -10.75 -35.31
C ASN A 852 16.13 -9.61 -34.55
N ALA A 853 14.99 -9.17 -35.10
CA ALA A 853 14.15 -8.10 -34.56
C ALA A 853 13.44 -8.42 -33.23
N GLY A 854 13.36 -9.69 -32.81
CA GLY A 854 12.82 -10.06 -31.49
C GLY A 854 13.82 -9.78 -30.35
N VAL A 855 15.12 -9.91 -30.63
CA VAL A 855 16.19 -9.54 -29.68
C VAL A 855 16.45 -8.04 -29.72
N SER A 856 16.50 -7.44 -30.91
CA SER A 856 16.75 -6.01 -31.09
C SER A 856 15.83 -5.52 -32.21
N PRO A 857 14.64 -4.97 -31.88
CA PRO A 857 13.83 -4.26 -32.87
C PRO A 857 14.71 -3.22 -33.59
N PRO A 858 14.42 -2.92 -34.87
CA PRO A 858 15.26 -2.00 -35.63
C PRO A 858 15.43 -0.68 -34.87
N ALA A 859 16.68 -0.32 -34.59
CA ALA A 859 17.01 0.85 -33.77
C ALA A 859 18.48 1.27 -33.89
N TRP A 860 18.76 2.52 -33.50
CA TRP A 860 20.10 3.00 -33.18
C TRP A 860 20.50 2.59 -31.77
N HIS A 861 21.78 2.29 -31.58
CA HIS A 861 22.35 1.87 -30.30
C HIS A 861 23.66 2.61 -30.02
N GLN A 862 23.84 3.04 -28.77
CA GLN A 862 25.15 3.41 -28.25
C GLN A 862 25.97 2.13 -28.02
N LEU A 863 27.04 1.97 -28.79
CA LEU A 863 28.05 0.93 -28.64
C LEU A 863 29.13 1.40 -27.66
N PHE A 864 29.28 0.67 -26.55
CA PHE A 864 30.34 0.84 -25.58
C PHE A 864 31.26 -0.39 -25.55
N ILE A 865 32.54 -0.16 -25.27
CA ILE A 865 33.41 -1.21 -24.70
C ILE A 865 33.68 -0.89 -23.24
N LEU A 866 33.81 -1.91 -22.41
CA LEU A 866 34.07 -1.76 -20.98
C LEU A 866 35.40 -2.40 -20.61
N ASP A 867 36.24 -1.62 -19.93
CA ASP A 867 37.46 -2.08 -19.31
C ASP A 867 37.24 -2.29 -17.81
N GLY A 868 36.97 -3.55 -17.43
CA GLY A 868 36.36 -3.84 -16.14
C GLY A 868 34.99 -3.14 -16.03
N PRO A 869 34.74 -2.31 -15.00
CA PRO A 869 33.50 -1.55 -14.90
C PRO A 869 33.47 -0.29 -15.79
N THR A 870 34.62 0.20 -16.27
CA THR A 870 34.75 1.54 -16.87
C THR A 870 34.34 1.53 -18.35
N PRO A 871 33.29 2.24 -18.77
CA PRO A 871 32.88 2.30 -20.17
C PRO A 871 33.71 3.30 -20.97
N SER A 872 33.85 3.05 -22.28
CA SER A 872 34.36 4.02 -23.25
C SER A 872 33.40 5.22 -23.42
N HIS A 873 33.78 6.21 -24.23
CA HIS A 873 32.76 6.98 -24.92
C HIS A 873 32.06 6.10 -25.96
N SER A 874 30.75 6.26 -26.14
CA SER A 874 29.99 5.46 -27.10
C SER A 874 30.22 5.88 -28.54
N LYS A 875 29.95 4.95 -29.46
CA LYS A 875 29.72 5.22 -30.88
C LYS A 875 28.33 4.74 -31.27
N TRP A 876 27.65 5.44 -32.17
CA TRP A 876 26.33 5.02 -32.63
C TRP A 876 26.43 3.93 -33.69
N VAL A 877 25.65 2.87 -33.55
CA VAL A 877 25.45 1.82 -34.56
C VAL A 877 23.97 1.59 -34.78
N ARG A 878 23.56 1.47 -36.04
CA ARG A 878 22.20 1.15 -36.45
C ARG A 878 22.09 -0.35 -36.66
N ILE A 879 21.04 -0.98 -36.14
CA ILE A 879 20.85 -2.44 -36.26
C ILE A 879 19.47 -2.70 -36.86
N GLY A 880 19.42 -3.59 -37.86
CA GLY A 880 18.17 -4.06 -38.46
C GLY A 880 17.65 -3.22 -39.64
N GLY A 881 18.31 -2.09 -39.92
CA GLY A 881 17.97 -1.24 -41.05
C GLY A 881 16.60 -0.57 -40.90
N ASP A 882 15.94 -0.30 -42.03
CA ASP A 882 14.59 0.26 -42.09
C ASP A 882 13.65 -0.73 -42.81
N PRO A 883 13.22 -1.81 -42.13
CA PRO A 883 12.40 -2.86 -42.76
C PRO A 883 10.96 -2.41 -43.05
N ALA A 884 10.46 -1.40 -42.34
CA ALA A 884 9.15 -0.81 -42.60
C ALA A 884 9.13 0.03 -43.87
N GLN A 885 10.31 0.27 -44.49
CA GLN A 885 10.48 1.22 -45.57
C GLN A 885 9.84 2.54 -45.16
N LEU A 886 10.33 3.16 -44.08
CA LEU A 886 9.86 4.47 -43.63
C LEU A 886 10.01 5.53 -44.76
N GLY A 887 10.78 5.26 -45.82
CA GLY A 887 10.69 5.95 -47.12
C GLY A 887 9.29 6.03 -47.77
N ASN A 888 8.35 5.21 -47.33
CA ASN A 888 6.96 5.19 -47.78
C ASN A 888 6.04 6.12 -46.97
N TRP A 889 6.56 6.89 -46.02
CA TRP A 889 5.80 8.00 -45.45
C TRP A 889 5.33 8.93 -46.60
N PRO A 890 4.14 9.54 -46.47
CA PRO A 890 3.64 10.45 -47.49
C PRO A 890 4.69 11.52 -47.84
N ASN A 891 5.04 11.61 -49.13
CA ASN A 891 5.94 12.67 -49.63
C ASN A 891 5.18 13.99 -49.68
N LEU A 892 5.13 14.66 -48.53
CA LEU A 892 4.38 15.89 -48.31
C LEU A 892 5.33 17.10 -48.31
N PRO A 893 4.92 18.24 -48.90
CA PRO A 893 5.68 19.48 -48.79
C PRO A 893 5.96 19.83 -47.32
N GLY A 894 7.20 20.17 -46.99
CA GLY A 894 7.60 20.56 -45.63
C GLY A 894 8.03 19.42 -44.71
N PHE A 895 7.98 18.17 -45.18
CA PHE A 895 8.56 17.02 -44.48
C PHE A 895 9.70 16.42 -45.27
N THR A 896 10.79 16.09 -44.58
CA THR A 896 11.88 15.31 -45.13
C THR A 896 11.56 13.83 -44.94
N LEU A 897 11.47 13.08 -46.05
CA LEU A 897 11.10 11.66 -46.03
C LEU A 897 12.00 10.84 -45.06
N PRO A 898 11.39 10.11 -44.10
CA PRO A 898 12.02 9.02 -43.36
C PRO A 898 12.69 7.99 -44.29
N GLY A 899 13.71 7.27 -43.82
CA GLY A 899 14.29 6.13 -44.57
C GLY A 899 15.39 6.45 -45.60
N VAL A 900 15.81 7.71 -45.76
CA VAL A 900 17.02 8.09 -46.53
C VAL A 900 18.28 7.78 -45.72
#